data_AF-A0A1C3X2A8-F1
#
_entry.id   AF-A0A1C3X2A8-F1
#
_cell.length_a   1.000
_cell.length_b   1.000
_cell.length_c   1.000
_cell.angle_alpha   90.00
_cell.angle_beta   90.00
_cell.angle_gamma   90.00
#
_symmetry.space_group_name_H-M   'P 1'
#
loop_
_entity.id
_entity.type
_entity.pdbx_description
1 polymer ?
#
loop_
_entity_poly.entity_id
_entity_poly.type
_entity_poly.pdbx_seq_one_letter_code
_entity_poly.pdbx_strand_id
1 'polypeptide(L)'
;MASIPLTWNDPMFSDQTNSGTVWLGNGETISGVSISDQSDTVAVGGSGSFTIDDVRISSREGVRIGGSGDVTINNTYIETTGLSGDHADGIQAYAPGATGNLTITNSTIVSHDQNATAGLFIADGYSGTFTFNNVVFDGGPFGLRIAADAGAGHDDYLALKDVYFVGPFAYGALWLEEVNANIHITQWENVRYATIVDGQLIPGDLIPPPLPVEGPTAPSTPTVPDAPTIASFSTDSGTAGDKITNDNTIELKGTAAAGSTVKIYDGTTQIGSTTTDSSGSWDYITKILTDAKHTLTATATSSSGQTSAASSALAITIDTKAPTAPTIASHTVNTANQVVMSGSAEASSVVKVFDGTTQIGTATANSTGGWSYTTSALAAGSHSLTATATDAAGNTGPASTAFTASITGTSAPATPTSPTSPTSPTAGTVVESAGATTLVESGGKYYLNGSTGSGPTLKDNGVQFVKGSDGTWTPIGAEKTATGYVVAWKETSTGQYTAWNTDNNGNYVSHVSSLTGSTDGGSVSGTDSGLKSLETSFHQDLNGDGQVGTSTATIPTSPTPTTGKVVESAGVTSLVESGGKYYLNGSTGTGPTLKDDGVDFVGGSDGTWTPIGAEKTATGYQVAWKETSTGQYTAWNTDNNGNYVSHVSSLTGSTDGGSVSGTDSGLKTLETSFHQDLNSDGQIGTSSVATSSTATGSNAAIAGSTFIASPGNTTLTSTSGDDTFVGSSQADTFVFGANFGNDVIKGFVARGPAHDTIEFSKSVFDSFASVLSHATQSGTDVVIATGSDTLTLKNAKLGSLTSNDFHFA
;
A
#
# COMPACT_ATOMS: atom_id res chain seq x y z
N MET A 1 22.06 5.82 23.16
CA MET A 1 21.93 6.44 24.49
C MET A 1 23.13 7.36 24.68
N ALA A 2 22.96 8.48 25.39
CA ALA A 2 24.12 9.17 25.96
C ALA A 2 24.70 8.33 27.10
N SER A 3 25.99 8.53 27.42
CA SER A 3 26.64 7.88 28.56
C SER A 3 26.12 8.50 29.86
N ILE A 4 25.31 7.74 30.61
CA ILE A 4 24.96 8.10 31.99
C ILE A 4 26.23 8.04 32.84
N PRO A 5 26.58 9.05 33.66
CA PRO A 5 27.69 8.97 34.58
C PRO A 5 27.33 8.00 35.72
N LEU A 6 27.98 6.83 35.78
CA LEU A 6 27.63 5.78 36.76
C LEU A 6 28.56 5.71 37.99
N THR A 7 29.66 6.47 38.04
CA THR A 7 30.59 6.42 39.18
C THR A 7 31.27 7.76 39.48
N TRP A 8 31.74 7.89 40.73
CA TRP A 8 32.58 8.97 41.22
C TRP A 8 33.94 9.14 40.49
N ASN A 9 34.40 8.19 39.67
CA ASN A 9 35.77 8.17 39.14
C ASN A 9 35.88 8.42 37.62
N ASP A 10 34.84 8.95 36.97
CA ASP A 10 34.95 9.39 35.58
C ASP A 10 35.81 10.68 35.48
N PRO A 11 36.86 10.73 34.63
CA PRO A 11 37.77 11.89 34.52
C PRO A 11 37.14 13.20 33.99
N MET A 12 35.84 13.27 33.71
CA MET A 12 35.19 14.45 33.11
C MET A 12 35.17 15.71 34.02
N PHE A 13 35.16 15.56 35.35
CA PHE A 13 34.80 16.65 36.30
C PHE A 13 35.99 17.30 37.05
N SER A 14 37.20 17.35 36.48
CA SER A 14 38.44 17.59 37.23
C SER A 14 38.75 19.03 37.66
N ASP A 15 38.17 20.06 37.03
CA ASP A 15 38.87 21.35 36.91
C ASP A 15 38.36 22.49 37.82
N GLN A 16 37.19 22.38 38.46
CA GLN A 16 36.66 23.37 39.42
C GLN A 16 35.94 22.69 40.60
N THR A 17 36.06 23.27 41.80
CA THR A 17 35.35 22.78 43.01
C THR A 17 34.77 23.93 43.82
N ASN A 18 33.45 23.94 43.98
CA ASN A 18 32.72 24.83 44.88
C ASN A 18 32.42 24.12 46.21
N SER A 19 32.44 24.88 47.32
CA SER A 19 32.09 24.39 48.66
C SER A 19 30.83 25.11 49.15
N GLY A 20 29.83 24.36 49.62
CA GLY A 20 28.56 24.91 50.09
C GLY A 20 27.61 25.38 48.97
N THR A 21 26.71 26.32 49.30
CA THR A 21 25.58 26.75 48.46
C THR A 21 25.98 27.54 47.22
N VAL A 22 25.36 27.20 46.08
CA VAL A 22 25.37 27.98 44.83
C VAL A 22 24.02 28.67 44.63
N TRP A 23 24.04 29.89 44.09
CA TRP A 23 22.85 30.64 43.68
C TRP A 23 22.96 31.10 42.22
N LEU A 24 21.89 30.91 41.45
CA LEU A 24 21.80 31.20 40.01
C LEU A 24 20.74 32.25 39.68
N GLY A 25 20.99 33.04 38.64
CA GLY A 25 20.04 33.97 38.02
C GLY A 25 19.11 33.30 37.01
N ASN A 26 18.04 34.01 36.62
CA ASN A 26 17.07 33.51 35.66
C ASN A 26 17.70 33.33 34.26
N GLY A 27 17.71 32.09 33.78
CA GLY A 27 18.34 31.68 32.52
C GLY A 27 19.84 31.37 32.64
N GLU A 28 20.41 31.32 33.85
CA GLU A 28 21.80 30.92 34.03
C GLU A 28 21.99 29.39 33.97
N THR A 29 23.19 28.97 33.57
CA THR A 29 23.61 27.56 33.52
C THR A 29 24.90 27.38 34.31
N ILE A 30 24.94 26.38 35.18
CA ILE A 30 26.17 25.91 35.83
C ILE A 30 26.63 24.60 35.17
N SER A 31 27.91 24.52 34.82
CA SER A 31 28.46 23.43 34.02
C SER A 31 29.97 23.26 34.18
N GLY A 32 30.48 22.02 34.05
CA GLY A 32 31.91 21.69 34.13
C GLY A 32 32.52 21.81 35.53
N VAL A 33 31.71 21.65 36.59
CA VAL A 33 32.14 21.87 37.98
C VAL A 33 31.74 20.73 38.93
N SER A 34 32.55 20.57 39.98
CA SER A 34 32.17 19.83 41.18
C SER A 34 31.63 20.78 42.26
N ILE A 35 30.55 20.41 42.94
CA ILE A 35 30.02 21.06 44.14
C ILE A 35 30.07 20.03 45.26
N SER A 36 30.72 20.34 46.38
CA SER A 36 30.88 19.38 47.48
C SER A 36 30.82 20.03 48.86
N ASP A 37 30.07 19.44 49.79
CA ASP A 37 30.20 19.76 51.22
C ASP A 37 30.36 18.49 52.06
N GLN A 38 31.39 18.49 52.92
CA GLN A 38 31.79 17.35 53.76
C GLN A 38 31.24 17.45 55.21
N SER A 39 30.45 18.49 55.46
CA SER A 39 30.01 18.93 56.79
C SER A 39 28.51 19.19 56.90
N ASP A 40 27.87 19.66 55.82
CA ASP A 40 26.48 20.16 55.84
C ASP A 40 25.78 19.84 54.48
N THR A 41 24.55 20.32 54.34
CA THR A 41 23.70 20.31 53.16
C THR A 41 24.32 21.11 52.00
N VAL A 42 24.37 20.55 50.79
CA VAL A 42 24.62 21.35 49.58
C VAL A 42 23.29 21.90 49.06
N ALA A 43 23.26 23.15 48.64
CA ALA A 43 22.10 23.72 47.95
C ALA A 43 22.49 24.36 46.61
N VAL A 44 21.69 24.11 45.56
CA VAL A 44 21.74 24.83 44.28
C VAL A 44 20.40 25.53 44.09
N GLY A 45 20.37 26.81 44.47
CA GLY A 45 19.19 27.65 44.40
C GLY A 45 19.20 28.59 43.19
N GLY A 46 18.04 29.11 42.80
CA GLY A 46 17.96 30.13 41.75
C GLY A 46 16.74 31.03 41.83
N SER A 47 16.84 32.19 41.18
CA SER A 47 15.70 33.09 40.95
C SER A 47 15.20 32.94 39.51
N GLY A 48 13.96 32.50 39.33
CA GLY A 48 13.43 32.07 38.04
C GLY A 48 13.89 30.66 37.63
N SER A 49 13.96 30.41 36.32
CA SER A 49 14.38 29.14 35.72
C SER A 49 15.91 29.05 35.58
N PHE A 50 16.51 27.86 35.70
CA PHE A 50 17.96 27.66 35.52
C PHE A 50 18.34 26.23 35.11
N THR A 51 19.60 26.04 34.69
CA THR A 51 20.15 24.75 34.25
C THR A 51 21.39 24.32 35.04
N ILE A 52 21.46 23.03 35.37
CA ILE A 52 22.62 22.30 35.85
C ILE A 52 22.98 21.29 34.74
N ASP A 53 24.12 21.42 34.07
CA ASP A 53 24.50 20.53 32.95
C ASP A 53 25.97 20.14 33.02
N ASP A 54 26.30 18.85 32.98
CA ASP A 54 27.68 18.36 33.16
C ASP A 54 28.29 18.81 34.52
N VAL A 55 27.55 18.52 35.59
CA VAL A 55 27.90 18.90 36.98
C VAL A 55 27.96 17.66 37.87
N ARG A 56 28.77 17.77 38.92
CA ARG A 56 28.88 16.77 39.98
C ARG A 56 28.52 17.39 41.32
N ILE A 57 27.64 16.75 42.09
CA ILE A 57 27.21 17.22 43.41
C ILE A 57 27.40 16.11 44.45
N SER A 58 27.99 16.43 45.61
CA SER A 58 28.06 15.53 46.77
C SER A 58 27.84 16.27 48.08
N SER A 59 26.99 15.73 48.95
CA SER A 59 26.81 16.22 50.31
C SER A 59 26.93 15.09 51.33
N ARG A 60 27.25 15.45 52.56
CA ARG A 60 27.15 14.58 53.72
C ARG A 60 25.73 14.44 54.29
N GLU A 61 24.94 15.51 54.28
CA GLU A 61 23.64 15.58 54.98
C GLU A 61 22.43 15.71 54.05
N GLY A 62 22.60 16.19 52.81
CA GLY A 62 21.52 16.27 51.81
C GLY A 62 21.81 17.24 50.69
N VAL A 63 21.14 17.09 49.55
CA VAL A 63 21.25 18.03 48.41
C VAL A 63 19.90 18.71 48.17
N ARG A 64 19.82 20.04 48.27
CA ARG A 64 18.62 20.81 47.94
C ARG A 64 18.75 21.49 46.58
N ILE A 65 17.73 21.40 45.74
CA ILE A 65 17.67 22.06 44.43
C ILE A 65 16.35 22.81 44.34
N GLY A 66 16.37 24.11 44.01
CA GLY A 66 15.17 24.93 44.07
C GLY A 66 15.23 26.24 43.29
N GLY A 67 14.31 26.42 42.36
CA GLY A 67 14.11 27.66 41.61
C GLY A 67 12.77 28.32 41.93
N SER A 68 12.50 29.45 41.28
CA SER A 68 11.15 30.04 41.22
C SER A 68 10.63 30.01 39.77
N GLY A 69 10.88 28.88 39.11
CA GLY A 69 10.70 28.62 37.68
C GLY A 69 11.22 27.23 37.34
N ASP A 70 11.47 26.97 36.06
CA ASP A 70 11.87 25.64 35.57
C ASP A 70 13.31 25.29 35.93
N VAL A 71 13.53 24.08 36.44
CA VAL A 71 14.84 23.54 36.78
C VAL A 71 15.19 22.41 35.81
N THR A 72 16.27 22.59 35.06
CA THR A 72 16.82 21.54 34.19
C THR A 72 18.10 20.97 34.78
N ILE A 73 18.23 19.64 34.82
CA ILE A 73 19.40 18.90 35.29
C ILE A 73 19.79 17.91 34.19
N ASN A 74 20.98 18.03 33.61
CA ASN A 74 21.46 17.16 32.54
C ASN A 74 22.88 16.65 32.79
N ASN A 75 23.21 15.46 32.28
CA ASN A 75 24.56 14.85 32.34
C ASN A 75 25.20 14.83 33.76
N THR A 76 24.39 14.83 34.82
CA THR A 76 24.81 15.21 36.17
C THR A 76 24.90 13.98 37.08
N TYR A 77 25.90 13.95 37.97
CA TYR A 77 26.02 12.93 39.02
C TYR A 77 25.80 13.56 40.40
N ILE A 78 24.81 13.08 41.15
CA ILE A 78 24.48 13.56 42.50
C ILE A 78 24.54 12.41 43.49
N GLU A 79 25.25 12.60 44.60
CA GLU A 79 25.32 11.61 45.69
C GLU A 79 25.13 12.22 47.09
N THR A 80 24.68 11.39 48.03
CA THR A 80 24.78 11.66 49.48
C THR A 80 25.56 10.58 50.20
N THR A 81 26.48 11.01 51.08
CA THR A 81 27.42 10.12 51.79
C THR A 81 26.97 9.71 53.21
N GLY A 82 25.87 10.27 53.71
CA GLY A 82 25.02 9.68 54.75
C GLY A 82 25.60 9.60 56.17
N LEU A 83 25.76 10.74 56.85
CA LEU A 83 26.18 10.76 58.27
C LEU A 83 25.45 11.82 59.14
N SER A 84 24.14 11.56 59.36
CA SER A 84 23.25 11.99 60.45
C SER A 84 22.93 13.50 60.64
N GLY A 85 21.68 13.88 60.33
CA GLY A 85 21.05 15.16 60.71
C GLY A 85 19.52 15.13 60.48
N ASP A 86 18.74 15.98 61.16
CA ASP A 86 17.25 15.97 61.17
C ASP A 86 16.60 16.48 59.85
N HIS A 87 17.33 16.48 58.73
CA HIS A 87 16.98 17.18 57.49
C HIS A 87 17.26 16.39 56.19
N ALA A 88 17.59 15.10 56.29
CA ALA A 88 18.10 14.28 55.19
C ALA A 88 17.02 13.75 54.22
N ASP A 89 16.44 14.63 53.42
CA ASP A 89 15.94 14.23 52.10
C ASP A 89 17.17 14.03 51.20
N GLY A 90 17.39 12.83 50.64
CA GLY A 90 18.65 12.48 49.97
C GLY A 90 19.01 13.48 48.86
N ILE A 91 18.05 13.72 47.97
CA ILE A 91 17.95 14.98 47.23
C ILE A 91 16.55 15.53 47.46
N GLN A 92 16.44 16.82 47.77
CA GLN A 92 15.18 17.55 47.87
C GLN A 92 15.04 18.51 46.68
N ALA A 93 14.01 18.32 45.85
CA ALA A 93 13.57 19.33 44.90
C ALA A 93 12.44 20.17 45.55
N TYR A 94 12.62 21.49 45.65
CA TYR A 94 11.79 22.35 46.49
C TYR A 94 11.69 23.80 45.97
N ALA A 95 10.48 24.30 45.75
CA ALA A 95 10.20 25.66 45.26
C ALA A 95 9.01 26.29 46.03
N PRO A 96 9.22 26.86 47.23
CA PRO A 96 8.14 27.25 48.13
C PRO A 96 7.24 28.35 47.54
N GLY A 97 6.04 27.96 47.11
CA GLY A 97 5.06 28.88 46.53
C GLY A 97 5.36 29.30 45.09
N ALA A 98 6.10 28.49 44.34
CA ALA A 98 6.38 28.72 42.92
C ALA A 98 6.08 27.48 42.08
N THR A 99 5.29 27.66 41.01
CA THR A 99 5.09 26.65 39.96
C THR A 99 6.30 26.60 39.04
N GLY A 100 6.79 25.41 38.70
CA GLY A 100 7.90 25.25 37.75
C GLY A 100 8.16 23.79 37.42
N ASN A 101 8.61 23.51 36.19
CA ASN A 101 8.86 22.15 35.76
C ASN A 101 10.25 21.67 36.23
N LEU A 102 10.39 20.40 36.59
CA LEU A 102 11.69 19.75 36.84
C LEU A 102 11.98 18.78 35.70
N THR A 103 13.07 18.99 34.98
CA THR A 103 13.53 18.08 33.92
C THR A 103 14.90 17.51 34.30
N ILE A 104 14.98 16.20 34.49
CA ILE A 104 16.24 15.48 34.75
C ILE A 104 16.55 14.53 33.59
N THR A 105 17.70 14.72 32.94
CA THR A 105 18.14 13.92 31.79
C THR A 105 19.55 13.36 31.96
N ASN A 106 19.83 12.15 31.46
CA ASN A 106 21.18 11.56 31.38
C ASN A 106 21.96 11.56 32.71
N SER A 107 21.28 11.44 33.85
CA SER A 107 21.83 11.74 35.18
C SER A 107 21.69 10.57 36.16
N THR A 108 22.58 10.51 37.15
CA THR A 108 22.54 9.50 38.23
C THR A 108 22.36 10.17 39.58
N ILE A 109 21.47 9.60 40.39
CA ILE A 109 21.09 10.04 41.72
C ILE A 109 21.35 8.89 42.69
N VAL A 110 22.24 9.11 43.66
CA VAL A 110 22.69 8.09 44.63
C VAL A 110 22.38 8.53 46.05
N SER A 111 21.72 7.68 46.83
CA SER A 111 21.55 7.90 48.27
C SER A 111 22.03 6.71 49.08
N HIS A 112 23.12 6.94 49.83
CA HIS A 112 23.68 5.94 50.72
C HIS A 112 23.01 5.91 52.11
N ASP A 113 22.11 6.87 52.43
CA ASP A 113 21.37 6.86 53.70
C ASP A 113 20.01 6.15 53.57
N GLN A 114 19.87 5.01 54.24
CA GLN A 114 18.63 4.23 54.29
C GLN A 114 17.56 4.85 55.20
N ASN A 115 17.89 5.92 55.94
CA ASN A 115 16.98 6.67 56.81
C ASN A 115 16.45 7.96 56.15
N ALA A 116 16.92 8.28 54.94
CA ALA A 116 16.45 9.44 54.18
C ALA A 116 14.96 9.30 53.77
N THR A 117 14.37 10.34 53.18
CA THR A 117 13.02 10.20 52.60
C THR A 117 13.02 9.39 51.31
N ALA A 118 13.98 9.65 50.41
CA ALA A 118 14.18 8.97 49.13
C ALA A 118 15.56 9.31 48.53
N GLY A 119 15.94 8.64 47.44
CA GLY A 119 17.05 9.04 46.56
C GLY A 119 16.82 10.42 45.96
N LEU A 120 15.64 10.65 45.38
CA LEU A 120 15.08 11.98 45.12
C LEU A 120 13.69 12.10 45.74
N PHE A 121 13.48 13.18 46.47
CA PHE A 121 12.18 13.63 46.97
C PHE A 121 11.82 14.96 46.31
N ILE A 122 10.72 14.99 45.56
CA ILE A 122 10.01 16.22 45.20
C ILE A 122 9.08 16.54 46.37
N ALA A 123 9.24 17.73 46.97
CA ALA A 123 8.72 18.07 48.29
C ALA A 123 7.54 19.05 48.28
N ASP A 124 6.77 19.04 49.38
CA ASP A 124 5.54 19.80 49.60
C ASP A 124 5.63 21.25 49.09
N GLY A 125 4.64 21.67 48.28
CA GLY A 125 4.51 23.03 47.77
C GLY A 125 5.20 23.31 46.43
N TYR A 126 5.81 22.32 45.76
CA TYR A 126 6.43 22.45 44.44
C TYR A 126 5.64 21.69 43.36
N SER A 127 4.78 22.37 42.60
CA SER A 127 3.96 21.77 41.54
C SER A 127 4.39 22.14 40.11
N GLY A 128 4.16 21.21 39.17
CA GLY A 128 4.49 21.35 37.75
C GLY A 128 4.58 20.03 36.97
N THR A 129 5.38 20.02 35.90
CA THR A 129 5.73 18.81 35.15
C THR A 129 7.08 18.27 35.62
N PHE A 130 7.13 17.00 35.99
CA PHE A 130 8.33 16.28 36.40
C PHE A 130 8.72 15.28 35.30
N THR A 131 9.78 15.60 34.56
CA THR A 131 10.26 14.82 33.41
C THR A 131 11.59 14.16 33.72
N PHE A 132 11.67 12.84 33.55
CA PHE A 132 12.86 12.04 33.78
C PHE A 132 13.18 11.22 32.53
N ASN A 133 14.34 11.44 31.91
CA ASN A 133 14.73 10.78 30.66
C ASN A 133 16.17 10.25 30.73
N ASN A 134 16.38 8.92 30.66
CA ASN A 134 17.69 8.29 30.77
C ASN A 134 18.34 8.55 32.15
N VAL A 135 17.64 8.18 33.23
CA VAL A 135 17.98 8.53 34.64
C VAL A 135 18.15 7.27 35.50
N VAL A 136 19.14 7.28 36.40
CA VAL A 136 19.39 6.20 37.37
C VAL A 136 19.14 6.70 38.80
N PHE A 137 18.36 5.95 39.58
CA PHE A 137 18.22 6.10 41.03
C PHE A 137 18.87 4.89 41.72
N ASP A 138 19.87 5.13 42.58
CA ASP A 138 20.61 4.10 43.33
C ASP A 138 20.47 4.32 44.84
N GLY A 139 19.92 3.33 45.54
CA GLY A 139 19.72 3.38 47.00
C GLY A 139 18.60 4.30 47.48
N GLY A 140 18.69 4.71 48.75
CA GLY A 140 17.59 5.31 49.52
C GLY A 140 16.49 4.30 49.89
N PRO A 141 15.58 4.63 50.83
CA PRO A 141 14.47 3.75 51.19
C PRO A 141 13.34 3.75 50.14
N PHE A 142 13.20 4.86 49.40
CA PHE A 142 12.62 4.90 48.05
C PHE A 142 13.66 5.43 47.06
N GLY A 143 13.60 5.03 45.80
CA GLY A 143 14.45 5.63 44.74
C GLY A 143 13.95 7.03 44.35
N LEU A 144 12.67 7.12 43.99
CA LEU A 144 11.96 8.37 43.71
C LEU A 144 10.71 8.47 44.61
N ARG A 145 10.53 9.59 45.30
CA ARG A 145 9.28 9.96 45.98
C ARG A 145 8.78 11.31 45.47
N ILE A 146 7.48 11.40 45.20
CA ILE A 146 6.78 12.65 44.95
C ILE A 146 5.71 12.81 46.02
N ALA A 147 5.80 13.89 46.80
CA ALA A 147 4.71 14.46 47.58
C ALA A 147 4.89 15.98 47.60
N ALA A 148 3.97 16.68 46.95
CA ALA A 148 4.13 18.01 46.40
C ALA A 148 2.96 18.94 46.78
N ASP A 149 2.31 18.74 47.95
CA ASP A 149 1.10 19.45 48.40
C ASP A 149 1.21 20.98 48.25
N ALA A 150 0.75 21.47 47.09
CA ALA A 150 0.66 22.87 46.74
C ALA A 150 -0.69 23.49 47.13
N GLY A 151 -1.54 22.73 47.84
CA GLY A 151 -2.92 23.07 48.14
C GLY A 151 -3.89 22.76 46.99
N ALA A 152 -5.18 22.78 47.34
CA ALA A 152 -6.26 22.31 46.47
C ALA A 152 -6.39 23.11 45.16
N GLY A 153 -6.39 22.39 44.03
CA GLY A 153 -6.58 22.96 42.69
C GLY A 153 -5.31 23.03 41.82
N HIS A 154 -4.21 22.44 42.29
CA HIS A 154 -3.06 22.08 41.47
C HIS A 154 -3.15 20.60 41.06
N ASP A 155 -2.53 20.25 39.93
CA ASP A 155 -2.40 18.89 39.40
C ASP A 155 -0.97 18.75 38.85
N ASP A 156 -0.31 17.62 39.09
CA ASP A 156 1.09 17.38 38.75
C ASP A 156 1.26 16.34 37.65
N TYR A 157 2.24 16.54 36.78
CA TYR A 157 2.39 15.76 35.54
C TYR A 157 3.72 15.01 35.51
N LEU A 158 3.67 13.67 35.44
CA LEU A 158 4.85 12.80 35.53
C LEU A 158 5.16 12.11 34.20
N ALA A 159 6.34 12.40 33.65
CA ALA A 159 6.87 11.74 32.45
C ALA A 159 8.16 10.96 32.78
N LEU A 160 8.10 9.63 32.72
CA LEU A 160 9.27 8.75 32.86
C LEU A 160 9.62 8.11 31.52
N LYS A 161 10.88 8.23 31.11
CA LYS A 161 11.49 7.54 29.96
C LYS A 161 12.87 7.00 30.33
N ASP A 162 13.16 5.74 30.02
CA ASP A 162 14.50 5.14 30.25
C ASP A 162 14.98 5.34 31.71
N VAL A 163 14.11 5.03 32.69
CA VAL A 163 14.37 5.25 34.13
C VAL A 163 14.68 3.94 34.83
N TYR A 164 15.78 3.91 35.58
CA TYR A 164 16.35 2.70 36.16
C TYR A 164 16.51 2.81 37.69
N PHE A 165 15.99 1.81 38.41
CA PHE A 165 16.00 1.75 39.86
C PHE A 165 16.95 0.64 40.36
N VAL A 166 18.11 1.04 40.88
CA VAL A 166 19.14 0.17 41.45
C VAL A 166 18.91 0.05 42.96
N GLY A 167 18.55 -1.16 43.40
CA GLY A 167 18.22 -1.45 44.80
C GLY A 167 19.43 -1.92 45.63
N PRO A 168 19.24 -2.19 46.94
CA PRO A 168 17.95 -2.41 47.59
C PRO A 168 17.28 -1.14 48.12
N PHE A 169 15.96 -1.05 47.92
CA PHE A 169 15.08 -0.06 48.54
C PHE A 169 14.40 -0.64 49.78
N ALA A 170 14.16 0.17 50.82
CA ALA A 170 13.53 -0.30 52.06
C ALA A 170 11.99 -0.43 51.93
N TYR A 171 11.36 0.40 51.11
CA TYR A 171 9.91 0.45 50.92
C TYR A 171 9.47 0.21 49.47
N GLY A 172 10.22 0.70 48.47
CA GLY A 172 9.96 0.44 47.05
C GLY A 172 10.80 1.30 46.10
N ALA A 173 10.73 1.04 44.80
CA ALA A 173 11.43 1.87 43.81
C ALA A 173 10.84 3.30 43.71
N LEU A 174 9.51 3.40 43.71
CA LEU A 174 8.75 4.63 43.49
C LEU A 174 7.64 4.78 44.55
N TRP A 175 7.41 6.02 44.99
CA TRP A 175 6.23 6.42 45.76
C TRP A 175 5.62 7.70 45.19
N LEU A 176 4.30 7.70 45.01
CA LEU A 176 3.52 8.83 44.50
C LEU A 176 2.36 9.06 45.49
N GLU A 177 2.29 10.27 46.05
CA GLU A 177 1.35 10.63 47.12
C GLU A 177 0.97 12.09 46.96
N GLU A 178 -0.33 12.38 46.81
CA GLU A 178 -0.82 13.77 46.72
C GLU A 178 -2.00 14.04 47.65
N VAL A 179 -2.17 15.31 48.03
CA VAL A 179 -3.16 15.74 49.01
C VAL A 179 -3.96 16.93 48.46
N ASN A 180 -5.20 16.67 48.04
CA ASN A 180 -6.09 17.61 47.33
C ASN A 180 -5.70 17.97 45.88
N ALA A 181 -4.73 17.26 45.31
CA ALA A 181 -4.29 17.32 43.91
C ALA A 181 -4.36 15.93 43.25
N ASN A 182 -4.15 15.83 41.93
CA ASN A 182 -3.95 14.57 41.21
C ASN A 182 -2.52 14.47 40.63
N ILE A 183 -2.02 13.24 40.48
CA ILE A 183 -0.79 12.95 39.73
C ILE A 183 -1.17 12.28 38.41
N HIS A 184 -0.90 12.96 37.30
CA HIS A 184 -1.16 12.51 35.93
C HIS A 184 0.12 11.91 35.33
N ILE A 185 0.15 10.61 35.08
CA ILE A 185 1.30 9.99 34.39
C ILE A 185 1.14 10.22 32.89
N THR A 186 1.92 11.10 32.29
CA THR A 186 1.85 11.45 30.86
C THR A 186 2.74 10.57 29.99
N GLN A 187 3.83 10.02 30.56
CA GLN A 187 4.70 9.05 29.89
C GLN A 187 5.22 8.01 30.90
N TRP A 188 5.26 6.75 30.48
CA TRP A 188 5.85 5.64 31.24
C TRP A 188 6.56 4.69 30.29
N GLU A 189 7.78 5.03 29.88
CA GLU A 189 8.54 4.29 28.87
C GLU A 189 9.82 3.69 29.47
N ASN A 190 10.02 2.38 29.29
CA ASN A 190 11.24 1.67 29.69
C ASN A 190 11.63 1.84 31.18
N VAL A 191 10.65 2.01 32.08
CA VAL A 191 10.88 2.15 33.53
C VAL A 191 11.14 0.78 34.18
N ARG A 192 12.31 0.56 34.79
CA ARG A 192 12.76 -0.77 35.25
C ARG A 192 13.49 -0.77 36.58
N TYR A 193 13.53 -1.94 37.22
CA TYR A 193 14.64 -2.28 38.12
C TYR A 193 15.94 -2.44 37.33
N ALA A 194 17.08 -2.23 37.98
CA ALA A 194 18.39 -2.46 37.39
C ALA A 194 19.42 -2.92 38.44
N THR A 195 20.59 -3.32 37.97
CA THR A 195 21.79 -3.55 38.80
C THR A 195 23.00 -2.92 38.13
N ILE A 196 24.02 -2.53 38.90
CA ILE A 196 25.31 -2.10 38.35
C ILE A 196 26.31 -3.25 38.55
N VAL A 197 26.93 -3.69 37.45
CA VAL A 197 27.92 -4.77 37.43
C VAL A 197 29.16 -4.27 36.70
N ASP A 198 30.32 -4.34 37.34
CA ASP A 198 31.61 -3.86 36.83
C ASP A 198 31.58 -2.41 36.27
N GLY A 199 30.72 -1.56 36.85
CA GLY A 199 30.53 -0.16 36.43
C GLY A 199 29.55 0.03 35.27
N GLN A 200 28.95 -1.04 34.74
CA GLN A 200 27.92 -0.99 33.70
C GLN A 200 26.53 -1.19 34.29
N LEU A 201 25.57 -0.37 33.86
CA LEU A 201 24.15 -0.53 34.17
C LEU A 201 23.57 -1.72 33.39
N ILE A 202 22.97 -2.67 34.13
CA ILE A 202 22.31 -3.87 33.60
C ILE A 202 20.80 -3.76 33.90
N PRO A 203 19.95 -3.48 32.88
CA PRO A 203 18.50 -3.41 33.05
C PRO A 203 17.89 -4.76 33.45
N GLY A 204 16.92 -4.71 34.37
CA GLY A 204 16.14 -5.86 34.84
C GLY A 204 14.66 -5.79 34.44
N ASP A 205 13.79 -6.19 35.35
CA ASP A 205 12.34 -6.26 35.11
C ASP A 205 11.68 -4.88 34.98
N LEU A 206 10.68 -4.80 34.09
CA LEU A 206 9.81 -3.63 33.94
C LEU A 206 8.98 -3.40 35.20
N ILE A 207 8.92 -2.14 35.64
CA ILE A 207 7.98 -1.69 36.67
C ILE A 207 6.68 -1.27 35.94
N PRO A 208 5.50 -1.80 36.28
CA PRO A 208 4.24 -1.34 35.71
C PRO A 208 3.88 0.06 36.26
N PRO A 209 3.18 0.91 35.51
CA PRO A 209 2.75 2.21 36.00
C PRO A 209 1.75 2.04 37.17
N PRO A 210 1.88 2.79 38.27
CA PRO A 210 1.00 2.67 39.44
C PRO A 210 -0.38 3.33 39.22
N LEU A 211 -0.49 4.22 38.22
CA LEU A 211 -1.70 4.92 37.79
C LEU A 211 -1.85 4.75 36.26
N PRO A 212 -3.04 5.03 35.67
CA PRO A 212 -3.19 5.06 34.21
C PRO A 212 -2.24 6.06 33.55
N VAL A 213 -1.83 5.78 32.31
CA VAL A 213 -1.03 6.71 31.50
C VAL A 213 -1.96 7.52 30.60
N GLU A 214 -1.91 8.84 30.75
CA GLU A 214 -2.75 9.83 30.06
C GLU A 214 -2.04 10.33 28.80
N GLY A 215 -1.93 9.44 27.81
CA GLY A 215 -1.23 9.72 26.56
C GLY A 215 -1.20 8.52 25.60
N PRO A 216 -0.46 8.61 24.48
CA PRO A 216 -0.18 7.45 23.64
C PRO A 216 0.52 6.36 24.49
N THR A 217 0.02 5.13 24.36
CA THR A 217 0.19 4.03 25.32
C THR A 217 1.63 3.76 25.79
N ALA A 218 1.78 3.46 27.08
CA ALA A 218 2.95 2.82 27.66
C ALA A 218 3.39 1.58 26.84
N PRO A 219 4.70 1.25 26.79
CA PRO A 219 5.19 0.11 26.02
C PRO A 219 4.67 -1.18 26.64
N SER A 220 4.02 -1.99 25.81
CA SER A 220 3.57 -3.32 26.19
C SER A 220 4.75 -4.21 26.59
N THR A 221 4.48 -5.21 27.44
CA THR A 221 5.40 -6.33 27.66
C THR A 221 5.79 -6.91 26.30
N PRO A 222 7.09 -7.13 26.01
CA PRO A 222 7.55 -7.38 24.66
C PRO A 222 6.99 -8.70 24.13
N THR A 223 5.97 -8.60 23.29
CA THR A 223 5.30 -9.74 22.66
C THR A 223 6.25 -10.41 21.67
N VAL A 224 6.20 -11.74 21.64
CA VAL A 224 6.82 -12.50 20.56
C VAL A 224 5.98 -12.27 19.30
N PRO A 225 6.57 -11.82 18.17
CA PRO A 225 5.81 -11.66 16.94
C PRO A 225 5.35 -13.02 16.39
N ASP A 226 4.24 -13.02 15.66
CA ASP A 226 3.76 -14.21 14.95
C ASP A 226 4.79 -14.75 13.94
N ALA A 227 4.68 -16.04 13.61
CA ALA A 227 5.52 -16.65 12.59
C ALA A 227 5.28 -15.97 11.22
N PRO A 228 6.33 -15.57 10.49
CA PRO A 228 6.18 -14.94 9.18
C PRO A 228 5.60 -15.93 8.16
N THR A 229 4.96 -15.40 7.13
CA THR A 229 4.56 -16.18 5.94
C THR A 229 5.63 -16.09 4.86
N ILE A 230 5.79 -17.15 4.07
CA ILE A 230 6.37 -17.07 2.72
C ILE A 230 5.19 -17.27 1.77
N ALA A 231 4.71 -16.19 1.16
CA ALA A 231 3.46 -16.17 0.39
C ALA A 231 3.68 -16.59 -1.07
N SER A 232 4.80 -16.20 -1.66
CA SER A 232 5.19 -16.60 -3.01
C SER A 232 6.72 -16.66 -3.17
N PHE A 233 7.15 -17.22 -4.29
CA PHE A 233 8.52 -17.13 -4.78
C PHE A 233 8.54 -16.69 -6.26
N SER A 234 9.73 -16.47 -6.82
CA SER A 234 9.92 -16.15 -8.25
C SER A 234 9.47 -17.28 -9.19
N THR A 235 9.76 -17.14 -10.49
CA THR A 235 9.22 -17.99 -11.55
C THR A 235 9.46 -19.47 -11.33
N ASP A 236 8.36 -20.20 -11.12
CA ASP A 236 8.28 -21.65 -11.23
C ASP A 236 8.30 -22.02 -12.73
N SER A 237 9.49 -22.28 -13.27
CA SER A 237 9.71 -22.43 -14.71
C SER A 237 9.36 -23.84 -15.21
N GLY A 238 9.02 -23.98 -16.49
CA GLY A 238 8.53 -25.25 -17.01
C GLY A 238 7.09 -25.53 -16.61
N THR A 239 6.85 -26.28 -15.52
CA THR A 239 5.50 -26.75 -15.13
C THR A 239 4.98 -26.01 -13.89
N ALA A 240 4.39 -24.82 -14.12
CA ALA A 240 3.88 -23.94 -13.07
C ALA A 240 3.04 -24.67 -12.01
N GLY A 241 3.54 -24.72 -10.77
CA GLY A 241 2.94 -25.35 -9.61
C GLY A 241 3.70 -26.58 -9.08
N ASP A 242 4.60 -27.18 -9.86
CA ASP A 242 5.35 -28.38 -9.46
C ASP A 242 6.56 -28.08 -8.53
N LYS A 243 6.97 -26.80 -8.44
CA LYS A 243 8.08 -26.31 -7.62
C LYS A 243 9.45 -26.80 -8.09
N ILE A 244 9.63 -27.00 -9.39
CA ILE A 244 10.90 -27.36 -10.03
C ILE A 244 11.28 -26.24 -11.01
N THR A 245 12.33 -25.46 -10.69
CA THR A 245 12.69 -24.25 -11.46
C THR A 245 14.16 -24.20 -11.85
N ASN A 246 14.45 -23.49 -12.96
CA ASN A 246 15.79 -23.18 -13.44
C ASN A 246 16.25 -21.76 -13.10
N ASP A 247 15.42 -20.96 -12.44
CA ASP A 247 15.88 -19.79 -11.68
C ASP A 247 16.58 -20.28 -10.40
N ASN A 248 17.86 -19.94 -10.21
CA ASN A 248 18.60 -20.24 -8.99
C ASN A 248 18.80 -19.02 -8.07
N THR A 249 18.16 -17.89 -8.40
CA THR A 249 18.21 -16.58 -7.72
C THR A 249 16.82 -16.18 -7.25
N ILE A 250 16.25 -17.02 -6.39
CA ILE A 250 14.84 -17.00 -6.02
C ILE A 250 14.46 -15.70 -5.30
N GLU A 251 13.50 -14.96 -5.84
CA GLU A 251 12.80 -13.90 -5.10
C GLU A 251 11.81 -14.58 -4.13
N LEU A 252 11.74 -14.13 -2.88
CA LEU A 252 10.76 -14.58 -1.89
C LEU A 252 9.96 -13.38 -1.39
N LYS A 253 8.63 -13.50 -1.40
CA LYS A 253 7.72 -12.46 -0.87
C LYS A 253 6.87 -13.03 0.26
N GLY A 254 6.61 -12.23 1.28
CA GLY A 254 5.86 -12.70 2.45
C GLY A 254 5.43 -11.57 3.38
N THR A 255 4.89 -11.96 4.54
CA THR A 255 4.48 -11.03 5.60
C THR A 255 5.07 -11.40 6.96
N ALA A 256 5.20 -10.40 7.84
CA ALA A 256 5.46 -10.53 9.27
C ALA A 256 4.91 -9.29 10.01
N ALA A 257 5.13 -9.17 11.32
CA ALA A 257 4.80 -7.95 12.05
C ALA A 257 5.65 -6.76 11.54
N ALA A 258 5.01 -5.62 11.24
CA ALA A 258 5.65 -4.44 10.65
C ALA A 258 6.91 -3.96 11.41
N GLY A 259 7.90 -3.46 10.67
CA GLY A 259 9.20 -3.07 11.21
C GLY A 259 10.08 -4.20 11.80
N SER A 260 9.70 -5.47 11.66
CA SER A 260 10.52 -6.62 12.10
C SER A 260 11.67 -6.93 11.15
N THR A 261 12.77 -7.46 11.69
CA THR A 261 13.83 -8.10 10.89
C THR A 261 13.43 -9.54 10.56
N VAL A 262 13.35 -9.90 9.29
CA VAL A 262 13.05 -11.26 8.83
C VAL A 262 14.36 -11.96 8.43
N LYS A 263 14.61 -13.15 8.96
CA LYS A 263 15.76 -14.00 8.62
C LYS A 263 15.29 -15.18 7.79
N ILE A 264 15.97 -15.47 6.69
CA ILE A 264 15.61 -16.54 5.75
C ILE A 264 16.65 -17.67 5.85
N TYR A 265 16.16 -18.90 5.93
CA TYR A 265 16.94 -20.13 6.11
C TYR A 265 16.64 -21.12 4.98
N ASP A 266 17.67 -21.85 4.56
CA ASP A 266 17.54 -23.12 3.82
C ASP A 266 17.93 -24.28 4.74
N GLY A 267 16.96 -25.15 5.04
CA GLY A 267 17.09 -26.13 6.12
C GLY A 267 17.39 -25.42 7.46
N THR A 268 18.59 -25.63 8.00
CA THR A 268 19.07 -24.96 9.23
C THR A 268 20.04 -23.80 8.97
N THR A 269 20.37 -23.51 7.71
CA THR A 269 21.42 -22.54 7.35
C THR A 269 20.78 -21.20 7.00
N GLN A 270 21.11 -20.13 7.73
CA GLN A 270 20.64 -18.79 7.36
C GLN A 270 21.33 -18.35 6.04
N ILE A 271 20.54 -18.08 5.00
CA ILE A 271 21.04 -17.63 3.69
C ILE A 271 21.06 -16.10 3.55
N GLY A 272 20.16 -15.41 4.26
CA GLY A 272 20.09 -13.95 4.34
C GLY A 272 19.07 -13.41 5.33
N SER A 273 18.75 -12.13 5.18
CA SER A 273 17.74 -11.41 5.98
C SER A 273 17.28 -10.16 5.25
N THR A 274 16.08 -9.71 5.60
CA THR A 274 15.41 -8.49 5.10
C THR A 274 14.63 -7.83 6.25
N THR A 275 13.90 -6.75 5.99
CA THR A 275 13.01 -6.09 6.95
C THR A 275 11.62 -5.93 6.37
N THR A 276 10.58 -6.08 7.18
CA THR A 276 9.22 -5.71 6.77
C THR A 276 9.06 -4.19 6.72
N ASP A 277 8.27 -3.72 5.75
CA ASP A 277 7.77 -2.35 5.70
C ASP A 277 6.70 -2.06 6.79
N SER A 278 6.03 -0.90 6.68
CA SER A 278 4.95 -0.46 7.56
C SER A 278 3.64 -1.25 7.42
N SER A 279 3.43 -1.95 6.29
CA SER A 279 2.31 -2.86 6.08
C SER A 279 2.55 -4.26 6.66
N GLY A 280 3.80 -4.57 7.02
CA GLY A 280 4.22 -5.93 7.40
C GLY A 280 4.65 -6.79 6.21
N SER A 281 4.75 -6.23 4.99
CA SER A 281 5.20 -6.95 3.80
C SER A 281 6.73 -6.97 3.72
N TRP A 282 7.31 -8.06 3.22
CA TRP A 282 8.74 -8.19 3.00
C TRP A 282 9.09 -8.90 1.69
N ASP A 283 10.28 -8.56 1.18
CA ASP A 283 10.89 -9.14 -0.02
C ASP A 283 12.34 -9.57 0.26
N TYR A 284 12.78 -10.69 -0.29
CA TYR A 284 14.16 -11.16 -0.24
C TYR A 284 14.55 -12.01 -1.45
N ILE A 285 15.51 -11.53 -2.26
CA ILE A 285 16.16 -12.32 -3.32
C ILE A 285 17.30 -13.16 -2.72
N THR A 286 17.30 -14.47 -2.97
CA THR A 286 18.35 -15.38 -2.50
C THR A 286 19.68 -15.13 -3.21
N LYS A 287 20.77 -15.54 -2.56
CA LYS A 287 22.00 -15.88 -3.29
C LYS A 287 21.74 -17.07 -4.21
N ILE A 288 22.63 -17.28 -5.18
CA ILE A 288 22.62 -18.44 -6.08
C ILE A 288 22.52 -19.73 -5.25
N LEU A 289 21.43 -20.46 -5.43
CA LEU A 289 21.20 -21.81 -4.93
C LEU A 289 21.84 -22.84 -5.87
N THR A 290 22.04 -24.06 -5.37
CA THR A 290 22.65 -25.18 -6.12
C THR A 290 21.58 -26.05 -6.75
N ASP A 291 21.89 -26.79 -7.82
CA ASP A 291 20.99 -27.81 -8.39
C ASP A 291 20.68 -28.90 -7.33
N ALA A 292 19.57 -28.75 -6.61
CA ALA A 292 19.18 -29.55 -5.44
C ALA A 292 17.73 -29.28 -5.02
N LYS A 293 17.21 -30.12 -4.10
CA LYS A 293 16.00 -29.78 -3.35
C LYS A 293 16.34 -28.90 -2.14
N HIS A 294 15.75 -27.72 -2.09
CA HIS A 294 15.86 -26.75 -1.00
C HIS A 294 14.60 -26.77 -0.11
N THR A 295 14.68 -26.23 1.09
CA THR A 295 13.57 -26.17 2.06
C THR A 295 13.66 -24.86 2.83
N LEU A 296 12.97 -23.85 2.29
CA LEU A 296 13.07 -22.47 2.70
C LEU A 296 12.10 -22.16 3.84
N THR A 297 12.58 -21.49 4.89
CA THR A 297 11.79 -21.01 6.03
C THR A 297 12.23 -19.61 6.47
N ALA A 298 11.35 -18.88 7.15
CA ALA A 298 11.63 -17.55 7.68
C ALA A 298 11.31 -17.44 9.18
N THR A 299 12.00 -16.55 9.90
CA THR A 299 11.67 -16.13 11.28
C THR A 299 11.70 -14.60 11.37
N ALA A 300 10.76 -13.99 12.10
CA ALA A 300 10.73 -12.56 12.36
C ALA A 300 11.31 -12.23 13.75
N THR A 301 12.09 -11.16 13.87
CA THR A 301 12.55 -10.59 15.14
C THR A 301 12.01 -9.16 15.28
N SER A 302 11.29 -8.88 16.36
CA SER A 302 10.69 -7.57 16.66
C SER A 302 11.74 -6.50 16.98
N SER A 303 11.34 -5.22 16.96
CA SER A 303 12.14 -4.11 17.48
C SER A 303 12.53 -4.25 18.96
N SER A 304 11.74 -5.01 19.73
CA SER A 304 12.03 -5.38 21.13
C SER A 304 12.92 -6.62 21.28
N GLY A 305 13.44 -7.19 20.18
CA GLY A 305 14.40 -8.31 20.18
C GLY A 305 13.80 -9.71 20.28
N GLN A 306 12.46 -9.84 20.42
CA GLN A 306 11.78 -11.13 20.50
C GLN A 306 11.73 -11.80 19.12
N THR A 307 12.04 -13.09 19.03
CA THR A 307 12.03 -13.84 17.76
C THR A 307 10.87 -14.84 17.70
N SER A 308 10.16 -14.85 16.57
CA SER A 308 9.01 -15.72 16.29
C SER A 308 9.38 -17.20 16.16
N ALA A 309 8.36 -18.06 16.11
CA ALA A 309 8.51 -19.38 15.50
C ALA A 309 8.82 -19.27 13.99
N ALA A 310 9.33 -20.35 13.39
CA ALA A 310 9.59 -20.40 11.95
C ALA A 310 8.29 -20.52 11.14
N SER A 311 8.33 -20.01 9.91
CA SER A 311 7.26 -20.15 8.91
C SER A 311 6.94 -21.61 8.59
N SER A 312 5.81 -21.84 7.92
CA SER A 312 5.65 -23.03 7.09
C SER A 312 6.78 -23.12 6.06
N ALA A 313 7.23 -24.34 5.78
CA ALA A 313 8.38 -24.57 4.91
C ALA A 313 8.00 -24.62 3.42
N LEU A 314 8.62 -23.76 2.63
CA LEU A 314 8.53 -23.77 1.17
C LEU A 314 9.60 -24.73 0.60
N ALA A 315 9.17 -25.91 0.15
CA ALA A 315 10.05 -26.82 -0.57
C ALA A 315 10.05 -26.50 -2.08
N ILE A 316 11.23 -26.32 -2.64
CA ILE A 316 11.47 -26.11 -4.09
C ILE A 316 12.62 -27.01 -4.55
N THR A 317 12.70 -27.27 -5.84
CA THR A 317 13.82 -27.96 -6.49
C THR A 317 14.43 -27.03 -7.53
N ILE A 318 15.73 -26.83 -7.45
CA ILE A 318 16.50 -26.07 -8.44
C ILE A 318 17.13 -27.08 -9.40
N ASP A 319 16.94 -26.89 -10.70
CA ASP A 319 17.65 -27.62 -11.75
C ASP A 319 17.93 -26.68 -12.94
N THR A 320 19.17 -26.23 -13.05
CA THR A 320 19.63 -25.33 -14.13
C THR A 320 20.19 -26.09 -15.34
N LYS A 321 20.10 -27.43 -15.37
CA LYS A 321 20.97 -28.28 -16.21
C LYS A 321 20.26 -28.91 -17.40
N ALA A 322 20.14 -28.12 -18.47
CA ALA A 322 19.53 -28.48 -19.75
C ALA A 322 19.79 -29.92 -20.27
N PRO A 323 18.77 -30.59 -20.85
CA PRO A 323 18.89 -31.92 -21.44
C PRO A 323 19.98 -32.07 -22.50
N THR A 324 20.47 -33.29 -22.66
CA THR A 324 21.21 -33.68 -23.87
C THR A 324 20.31 -33.65 -25.11
N ALA A 325 20.88 -33.39 -26.30
CA ALA A 325 20.12 -33.36 -27.55
C ALA A 325 19.34 -34.68 -27.77
N PRO A 326 18.05 -34.62 -28.13
CA PRO A 326 17.28 -35.81 -28.44
C PRO A 326 17.79 -36.49 -29.71
N THR A 327 17.56 -37.80 -29.82
CA THR A 327 17.85 -38.58 -31.03
C THR A 327 16.59 -38.77 -31.87
N ILE A 328 16.75 -38.78 -33.20
CA ILE A 328 15.73 -39.29 -34.14
C ILE A 328 16.27 -40.63 -34.65
N ALA A 329 15.97 -41.71 -33.90
CA ALA A 329 16.55 -43.04 -34.13
C ALA A 329 15.85 -43.81 -35.27
N SER A 330 14.57 -43.50 -35.53
CA SER A 330 13.80 -44.04 -36.64
C SER A 330 12.99 -42.94 -37.32
N HIS A 331 12.87 -43.02 -38.64
CA HIS A 331 12.05 -42.15 -39.46
C HIS A 331 11.49 -42.95 -40.65
N THR A 332 10.26 -42.68 -41.08
CA THR A 332 9.67 -43.28 -42.28
C THR A 332 8.62 -42.37 -42.89
N VAL A 333 8.72 -42.09 -44.20
CA VAL A 333 7.66 -41.42 -44.97
C VAL A 333 6.57 -42.44 -45.29
N ASN A 334 5.33 -42.17 -44.89
CA ASN A 334 4.18 -43.03 -45.18
C ASN A 334 3.47 -42.64 -46.50
N THR A 335 2.50 -43.44 -46.93
CA THR A 335 1.72 -43.22 -48.17
C THR A 335 0.75 -42.04 -48.11
N ALA A 336 0.68 -41.31 -46.98
CA ALA A 336 -0.08 -40.09 -46.78
C ALA A 336 0.83 -38.85 -46.67
N ASN A 337 2.08 -38.93 -47.15
CA ASN A 337 3.12 -37.89 -47.07
C ASN A 337 3.46 -37.44 -45.64
N GLN A 338 3.18 -38.26 -44.62
CA GLN A 338 3.57 -37.98 -43.23
C GLN A 338 4.92 -38.64 -42.92
N VAL A 339 5.72 -38.02 -42.06
CA VAL A 339 6.93 -38.66 -41.50
C VAL A 339 6.60 -39.17 -40.10
N VAL A 340 6.65 -40.49 -39.94
CA VAL A 340 6.60 -41.15 -38.63
C VAL A 340 8.02 -41.19 -38.07
N MET A 341 8.23 -40.66 -36.87
CA MET A 341 9.53 -40.59 -36.20
C MET A 341 9.48 -41.13 -34.78
N SER A 342 10.59 -41.71 -34.32
CA SER A 342 10.80 -42.06 -32.91
C SER A 342 12.28 -42.02 -32.52
N GLY A 343 12.54 -41.91 -31.22
CA GLY A 343 13.89 -41.89 -30.68
C GLY A 343 13.93 -41.72 -29.16
N SER A 344 15.04 -41.19 -28.66
CA SER A 344 15.28 -40.94 -27.25
C SER A 344 15.39 -39.44 -26.95
N ALA A 345 15.01 -39.06 -25.75
CA ALA A 345 15.24 -37.76 -25.12
C ALA A 345 15.43 -38.00 -23.61
N GLU A 346 15.46 -36.93 -22.80
CA GLU A 346 15.45 -37.06 -21.35
C GLU A 346 14.08 -37.59 -20.87
N ALA A 347 14.06 -38.38 -19.79
CA ALA A 347 12.81 -38.98 -19.30
C ALA A 347 11.81 -37.89 -18.87
N SER A 348 10.53 -38.07 -19.22
CA SER A 348 9.45 -37.09 -18.99
C SER A 348 9.60 -35.73 -19.72
N SER A 349 10.66 -35.50 -20.50
CA SER A 349 10.88 -34.22 -21.21
C SER A 349 9.88 -34.00 -22.36
N VAL A 350 9.58 -32.73 -22.65
CA VAL A 350 8.78 -32.32 -23.81
C VAL A 350 9.72 -32.17 -25.02
N VAL A 351 9.50 -33.02 -26.02
CA VAL A 351 10.23 -32.98 -27.30
C VAL A 351 9.48 -32.09 -28.29
N LYS A 352 10.10 -30.99 -28.72
CA LYS A 352 9.59 -30.10 -29.78
C LYS A 352 10.20 -30.51 -31.12
N VAL A 353 9.37 -30.69 -32.15
CA VAL A 353 9.80 -31.15 -33.48
C VAL A 353 9.67 -30.02 -34.50
N PHE A 354 10.68 -29.84 -35.34
CA PHE A 354 10.79 -28.74 -36.29
C PHE A 354 11.03 -29.25 -37.72
N ASP A 355 10.63 -28.45 -38.70
CA ASP A 355 11.08 -28.52 -40.10
C ASP A 355 11.78 -27.20 -40.46
N GLY A 356 13.10 -27.26 -40.68
CA GLY A 356 13.94 -26.08 -40.75
C GLY A 356 13.92 -25.31 -39.43
N THR A 357 13.25 -24.15 -39.41
CA THR A 357 13.02 -23.33 -38.21
C THR A 357 11.57 -23.35 -37.73
N THR A 358 10.66 -23.99 -38.46
CA THR A 358 9.21 -24.01 -38.14
C THR A 358 8.92 -25.15 -37.19
N GLN A 359 8.39 -24.88 -36.00
CA GLN A 359 7.91 -25.97 -35.13
C GLN A 359 6.66 -26.60 -35.76
N ILE A 360 6.70 -27.91 -36.02
CA ILE A 360 5.60 -28.66 -36.64
C ILE A 360 4.80 -29.50 -35.62
N GLY A 361 5.35 -29.74 -34.43
CA GLY A 361 4.61 -30.41 -33.35
C GLY A 361 5.39 -30.60 -32.05
N THR A 362 4.81 -31.43 -31.18
CA THR A 362 5.37 -31.84 -29.88
C THR A 362 5.11 -33.33 -29.64
N ALA A 363 5.92 -33.92 -28.76
CA ALA A 363 5.69 -35.22 -28.13
C ALA A 363 6.27 -35.18 -26.71
N THR A 364 5.83 -36.07 -25.83
CA THR A 364 6.44 -36.24 -24.50
C THR A 364 7.27 -37.53 -24.49
N ALA A 365 8.49 -37.45 -23.95
CA ALA A 365 9.30 -38.63 -23.70
C ALA A 365 8.75 -39.38 -22.48
N ASN A 366 8.64 -40.71 -22.58
CA ASN A 366 8.15 -41.52 -21.47
C ASN A 366 9.17 -41.60 -20.32
N SER A 367 8.83 -42.31 -19.23
CA SER A 367 9.70 -42.50 -18.06
C SER A 367 11.01 -43.28 -18.33
N THR A 368 11.23 -43.75 -19.57
CA THR A 368 12.49 -44.35 -20.05
C THR A 368 13.18 -43.52 -21.13
N GLY A 369 12.73 -42.28 -21.37
CA GLY A 369 13.25 -41.36 -22.38
C GLY A 369 12.77 -41.62 -23.81
N GLY A 370 11.94 -42.64 -24.06
CA GLY A 370 11.45 -42.97 -25.41
C GLY A 370 10.31 -42.04 -25.86
N TRP A 371 10.41 -41.49 -27.08
CA TRP A 371 9.38 -40.63 -27.69
C TRP A 371 9.05 -41.05 -29.13
N SER A 372 7.87 -40.64 -29.60
CA SER A 372 7.44 -40.80 -30.99
C SER A 372 6.51 -39.68 -31.43
N TYR A 373 6.61 -39.26 -32.68
CA TYR A 373 5.77 -38.23 -33.30
C TYR A 373 5.47 -38.59 -34.76
N THR A 374 4.30 -38.21 -35.27
CA THR A 374 3.96 -38.33 -36.69
C THR A 374 3.52 -36.98 -37.21
N THR A 375 4.13 -36.50 -38.29
CA THR A 375 3.81 -35.19 -38.87
C THR A 375 2.39 -35.15 -39.44
N SER A 376 1.84 -33.95 -39.61
CA SER A 376 0.83 -33.70 -40.65
C SER A 376 1.40 -34.05 -42.04
N ALA A 377 0.54 -34.23 -43.04
CA ALA A 377 0.99 -34.49 -44.41
C ALA A 377 1.86 -33.31 -44.91
N LEU A 378 3.12 -33.59 -45.25
CA LEU A 378 4.07 -32.60 -45.74
C LEU A 378 3.89 -32.35 -47.25
N ALA A 379 4.34 -31.18 -47.71
CA ALA A 379 4.33 -30.82 -49.12
C ALA A 379 5.32 -31.68 -49.93
N ALA A 380 5.19 -31.72 -51.26
CA ALA A 380 6.20 -32.34 -52.11
C ALA A 380 7.49 -31.50 -52.09
N GLY A 381 8.60 -32.09 -51.66
CA GLY A 381 9.84 -31.35 -51.40
C GLY A 381 10.85 -32.08 -50.51
N SER A 382 11.84 -31.32 -50.04
CA SER A 382 12.88 -31.76 -49.11
C SER A 382 12.71 -31.01 -47.78
N HIS A 383 12.47 -31.75 -46.71
CA HIS A 383 12.19 -31.24 -45.36
C HIS A 383 13.35 -31.57 -44.43
N SER A 384 13.73 -30.65 -43.55
CA SER A 384 14.92 -30.74 -42.71
C SER A 384 14.52 -30.86 -41.24
N LEU A 385 14.25 -32.08 -40.81
CA LEU A 385 13.62 -32.37 -39.54
C LEU A 385 14.64 -32.42 -38.39
N THR A 386 14.37 -31.69 -37.32
CA THR A 386 15.13 -31.68 -36.06
C THR A 386 14.18 -31.78 -34.86
N ALA A 387 14.73 -32.11 -33.70
CA ALA A 387 14.02 -32.06 -32.42
C ALA A 387 14.85 -31.39 -31.33
N THR A 388 14.23 -30.67 -30.41
CA THR A 388 14.83 -30.25 -29.12
C THR A 388 14.05 -30.90 -27.97
N ALA A 389 14.66 -31.02 -26.80
CA ALA A 389 14.01 -31.52 -25.59
C ALA A 389 14.01 -30.43 -24.50
N THR A 390 12.90 -30.29 -23.79
CA THR A 390 12.72 -29.39 -22.65
C THR A 390 12.38 -30.21 -21.41
N ASP A 391 13.14 -30.07 -20.32
CA ASP A 391 12.89 -30.80 -19.06
C ASP A 391 11.72 -30.22 -18.24
N ALA A 392 11.49 -30.79 -17.04
CA ALA A 392 10.44 -30.34 -16.12
C ALA A 392 10.66 -28.89 -15.63
N ALA A 393 11.91 -28.50 -15.39
CA ALA A 393 12.32 -27.15 -14.98
C ALA A 393 12.27 -26.13 -16.14
N GLY A 394 11.98 -26.55 -17.38
CA GLY A 394 11.89 -25.70 -18.55
C GLY A 394 13.23 -25.45 -19.26
N ASN A 395 14.34 -26.06 -18.85
CA ASN A 395 15.60 -25.95 -19.59
C ASN A 395 15.47 -26.66 -20.94
N THR A 396 15.89 -26.00 -22.02
CA THR A 396 15.83 -26.57 -23.37
C THR A 396 17.22 -26.96 -23.88
N GLY A 397 17.40 -28.25 -24.14
CA GLY A 397 18.64 -28.82 -24.67
C GLY A 397 18.90 -28.48 -26.15
N PRO A 398 20.13 -28.71 -26.63
CA PRO A 398 20.49 -28.48 -28.04
C PRO A 398 19.68 -29.37 -29.00
N ALA A 399 19.58 -28.95 -30.26
CA ALA A 399 18.85 -29.68 -31.28
C ALA A 399 19.54 -31.01 -31.65
N SER A 400 18.72 -31.99 -32.06
CA SER A 400 19.16 -33.23 -32.68
C SER A 400 19.99 -32.99 -33.94
N THR A 401 20.75 -34.00 -34.35
CA THR A 401 21.20 -34.07 -35.76
C THR A 401 20.00 -33.99 -36.69
N ALA A 402 20.08 -33.16 -37.73
CA ALA A 402 19.02 -33.01 -38.71
C ALA A 402 18.87 -34.26 -39.60
N PHE A 403 17.63 -34.63 -39.90
CA PHE A 403 17.29 -35.68 -40.88
C PHE A 403 16.54 -35.06 -42.07
N THR A 404 16.97 -35.38 -43.29
CA THR A 404 16.34 -34.89 -44.52
C THR A 404 15.26 -35.87 -45.03
N ALA A 405 13.99 -35.52 -44.87
CA ALA A 405 12.87 -36.25 -45.45
C ALA A 405 12.57 -35.75 -46.88
N SER A 406 12.42 -36.66 -47.84
CA SER A 406 12.07 -36.34 -49.23
C SER A 406 10.67 -36.85 -49.57
N ILE A 407 9.74 -35.93 -49.82
CA ILE A 407 8.35 -36.23 -50.16
C ILE A 407 8.17 -36.15 -51.67
N THR A 408 7.97 -37.31 -52.32
CA THR A 408 7.84 -37.44 -53.78
C THR A 408 6.41 -37.61 -54.28
N GLY A 409 5.45 -37.81 -53.36
CA GLY A 409 4.06 -38.09 -53.70
C GLY A 409 3.26 -36.83 -54.02
N THR A 410 2.97 -36.58 -55.30
CA THR A 410 1.96 -35.59 -55.70
C THR A 410 0.55 -36.16 -55.51
N SER A 411 0.13 -36.33 -54.26
CA SER A 411 -1.30 -36.40 -53.94
C SER A 411 -1.90 -35.03 -54.19
N ALA A 412 -2.35 -34.79 -55.43
CA ALA A 412 -3.18 -33.63 -55.72
C ALA A 412 -4.38 -33.67 -54.75
N PRO A 413 -4.62 -32.60 -53.95
CA PRO A 413 -5.84 -32.52 -53.18
C PRO A 413 -7.02 -32.72 -54.12
N ALA A 414 -7.99 -33.55 -53.72
CA ALA A 414 -9.25 -33.64 -54.46
C ALA A 414 -9.77 -32.22 -54.63
N THR A 415 -10.04 -31.81 -55.88
CA THR A 415 -10.42 -30.43 -56.21
C THR A 415 -11.50 -29.99 -55.23
N PRO A 416 -11.33 -28.86 -54.52
CA PRO A 416 -12.40 -28.37 -53.67
C PRO A 416 -13.59 -27.99 -54.56
N THR A 417 -14.53 -28.92 -54.69
CA THR A 417 -15.95 -28.55 -54.65
C THR A 417 -16.06 -27.60 -53.48
N SER A 418 -16.36 -26.32 -53.75
CA SER A 418 -16.33 -25.28 -52.72
C SER A 418 -16.98 -25.83 -51.47
N PRO A 419 -16.29 -25.83 -50.32
CA PRO A 419 -17.00 -25.88 -49.07
C PRO A 419 -18.08 -24.81 -49.19
N THR A 420 -19.35 -25.19 -49.01
CA THR A 420 -20.31 -24.22 -48.52
C THR A 420 -19.65 -23.62 -47.29
N SER A 421 -19.33 -22.31 -47.33
CA SER A 421 -18.72 -21.62 -46.18
C SER A 421 -19.47 -22.09 -44.94
N PRO A 422 -18.78 -22.67 -43.92
CA PRO A 422 -19.46 -23.35 -42.83
C PRO A 422 -20.46 -22.37 -42.25
N THR A 423 -21.74 -22.65 -42.47
CA THR A 423 -22.75 -21.58 -42.45
C THR A 423 -22.84 -21.03 -41.04
N SER A 424 -22.21 -19.86 -40.83
CA SER A 424 -22.30 -19.14 -39.57
C SER A 424 -23.78 -19.02 -39.24
N PRO A 425 -24.22 -19.56 -38.09
CA PRO A 425 -25.60 -19.98 -37.93
C PRO A 425 -26.52 -18.76 -37.94
N THR A 426 -27.15 -18.52 -39.09
CA THR A 426 -28.01 -17.36 -39.34
C THR A 426 -29.33 -17.42 -38.55
N ALA A 427 -29.55 -18.56 -37.87
CA ALA A 427 -30.46 -18.72 -36.74
C ALA A 427 -29.72 -19.52 -35.64
N GLY A 428 -28.78 -18.85 -34.97
CA GLY A 428 -28.18 -19.28 -33.71
C GLY A 428 -28.56 -18.33 -32.60
N THR A 429 -28.73 -18.83 -31.38
CA THR A 429 -28.81 -17.97 -30.20
C THR A 429 -27.39 -17.58 -29.83
N VAL A 430 -27.07 -16.29 -29.95
CA VAL A 430 -25.83 -15.76 -29.38
C VAL A 430 -25.94 -15.88 -27.87
N VAL A 431 -25.02 -16.63 -27.26
CA VAL A 431 -24.97 -16.89 -25.82
C VAL A 431 -24.16 -15.79 -25.14
N GLU A 432 -23.09 -15.35 -25.80
CA GLU A 432 -22.20 -14.28 -25.38
C GLU A 432 -21.69 -13.53 -26.63
N SER A 433 -21.50 -12.21 -26.50
CA SER A 433 -21.14 -11.33 -27.63
C SER A 433 -20.21 -10.17 -27.26
N ALA A 434 -19.43 -10.31 -26.19
CA ALA A 434 -18.81 -9.21 -25.46
C ALA A 434 -17.32 -9.48 -25.21
N GLY A 435 -16.55 -9.52 -26.29
CA GLY A 435 -15.10 -9.74 -26.29
C GLY A 435 -14.53 -9.67 -27.70
N ALA A 436 -13.31 -10.17 -27.89
CA ALA A 436 -12.75 -10.46 -29.21
C ALA A 436 -13.31 -11.77 -29.82
N THR A 437 -14.03 -12.54 -29.00
CA THR A 437 -14.73 -13.79 -29.30
C THR A 437 -16.24 -13.63 -29.04
N THR A 438 -17.04 -14.54 -29.58
CA THR A 438 -18.50 -14.63 -29.36
C THR A 438 -18.93 -16.11 -29.33
N LEU A 439 -19.55 -16.54 -28.22
CA LEU A 439 -20.13 -17.87 -28.07
C LEU A 439 -21.53 -17.93 -28.69
N VAL A 440 -21.73 -18.79 -29.69
CA VAL A 440 -23.02 -18.95 -30.38
C VAL A 440 -23.52 -20.38 -30.30
N GLU A 441 -24.76 -20.58 -29.85
CA GLU A 441 -25.47 -21.87 -29.88
C GLU A 441 -26.27 -22.01 -31.18
N SER A 442 -26.05 -23.08 -31.95
CA SER A 442 -26.96 -23.46 -33.04
C SER A 442 -26.92 -24.95 -33.33
N GLY A 443 -28.07 -25.52 -33.73
CA GLY A 443 -28.23 -26.96 -33.93
C GLY A 443 -27.91 -27.78 -32.67
N GLY A 444 -28.04 -27.17 -31.49
CA GLY A 444 -27.63 -27.74 -30.20
C GLY A 444 -26.13 -27.73 -29.93
N LYS A 445 -25.30 -27.08 -30.75
CA LYS A 445 -23.82 -27.05 -30.64
C LYS A 445 -23.33 -25.63 -30.37
N TYR A 446 -22.17 -25.51 -29.74
CA TYR A 446 -21.56 -24.22 -29.41
C TYR A 446 -20.37 -23.91 -30.30
N TYR A 447 -20.28 -22.65 -30.76
CA TYR A 447 -19.30 -22.13 -31.70
C TYR A 447 -18.52 -20.98 -31.06
N LEU A 448 -17.19 -21.02 -31.16
CA LEU A 448 -16.23 -20.09 -30.54
C LEU A 448 -15.75 -19.05 -31.57
N ASN A 449 -16.66 -18.19 -32.03
CA ASN A 449 -16.43 -17.33 -33.20
C ASN A 449 -15.61 -16.09 -32.83
N GLY A 450 -14.41 -15.94 -33.40
CA GLY A 450 -13.64 -14.70 -33.26
C GLY A 450 -14.24 -13.53 -34.04
N SER A 451 -13.69 -12.33 -33.86
CA SER A 451 -14.10 -11.06 -34.48
C SER A 451 -14.23 -11.03 -36.02
N THR A 452 -13.77 -12.07 -36.73
CA THR A 452 -14.00 -12.28 -38.17
C THR A 452 -15.27 -13.08 -38.51
N GLY A 453 -16.09 -13.43 -37.51
CA GLY A 453 -17.39 -14.09 -37.68
C GLY A 453 -17.34 -15.60 -37.92
N SER A 454 -16.19 -16.23 -37.71
CA SER A 454 -16.05 -17.70 -37.82
C SER A 454 -15.02 -18.25 -36.83
N GLY A 455 -15.32 -19.41 -36.24
CA GLY A 455 -14.44 -20.12 -35.33
C GLY A 455 -14.82 -21.59 -35.16
N PRO A 456 -14.07 -22.35 -34.34
CA PRO A 456 -14.31 -23.76 -34.14
C PRO A 456 -15.60 -24.05 -33.38
N THR A 457 -16.05 -25.30 -33.44
CA THR A 457 -17.05 -25.84 -32.50
C THR A 457 -16.35 -26.33 -31.24
N LEU A 458 -16.96 -26.04 -30.09
CA LEU A 458 -16.57 -26.56 -28.78
C LEU A 458 -16.73 -28.09 -28.75
N LYS A 459 -15.73 -28.80 -28.21
CA LYS A 459 -15.65 -30.26 -28.18
C LYS A 459 -15.05 -30.75 -26.87
N ASP A 460 -15.51 -31.91 -26.42
CA ASP A 460 -14.77 -32.73 -25.46
C ASP A 460 -14.23 -33.99 -26.17
N ASN A 461 -13.00 -34.39 -25.87
CA ASN A 461 -12.33 -35.56 -26.47
C ASN A 461 -12.44 -35.65 -28.02
N GLY A 462 -12.49 -34.49 -28.70
CA GLY A 462 -12.68 -34.37 -30.16
C GLY A 462 -14.14 -34.51 -30.65
N VAL A 463 -15.08 -34.90 -29.80
CA VAL A 463 -16.52 -34.97 -30.07
C VAL A 463 -17.16 -33.60 -29.84
N GLN A 464 -17.95 -33.10 -30.80
CA GLN A 464 -18.64 -31.82 -30.64
C GLN A 464 -19.55 -31.84 -29.41
N PHE A 465 -19.38 -30.86 -28.52
CA PHE A 465 -20.21 -30.71 -27.34
C PHE A 465 -21.63 -30.30 -27.76
N VAL A 466 -22.64 -30.94 -27.18
CA VAL A 466 -24.05 -30.73 -27.52
C VAL A 466 -24.81 -30.37 -26.25
N LYS A 467 -25.68 -29.37 -26.32
CA LYS A 467 -26.51 -28.90 -25.20
C LYS A 467 -27.20 -30.06 -24.47
N GLY A 468 -26.86 -30.24 -23.20
CA GLY A 468 -27.34 -31.33 -22.35
C GLY A 468 -26.56 -32.65 -22.45
N SER A 469 -25.38 -32.70 -23.09
CA SER A 469 -24.57 -33.93 -23.15
C SER A 469 -23.92 -34.34 -21.83
N ASP A 470 -23.70 -33.40 -20.90
CA ASP A 470 -23.33 -33.66 -19.49
C ASP A 470 -24.54 -33.64 -18.54
N GLY A 471 -25.73 -33.30 -19.05
CA GLY A 471 -26.99 -33.28 -18.32
C GLY A 471 -27.36 -31.96 -17.64
N THR A 472 -26.40 -31.10 -17.26
CA THR A 472 -26.69 -29.96 -16.36
C THR A 472 -25.83 -28.70 -16.54
N TRP A 473 -24.64 -28.78 -17.14
CA TRP A 473 -23.78 -27.62 -17.35
C TRP A 473 -24.07 -26.93 -18.69
N THR A 474 -23.89 -25.60 -18.72
CA THR A 474 -24.02 -24.79 -19.93
C THR A 474 -22.81 -23.87 -20.06
N PRO A 475 -22.15 -23.77 -21.23
CA PRO A 475 -21.11 -22.77 -21.46
C PRO A 475 -21.77 -21.40 -21.60
N ILE A 476 -21.24 -20.39 -20.90
CA ILE A 476 -21.83 -19.05 -20.76
C ILE A 476 -21.02 -17.93 -21.43
N GLY A 477 -19.78 -18.19 -21.83
CA GLY A 477 -18.97 -17.25 -22.61
C GLY A 477 -17.64 -17.87 -23.04
N ALA A 478 -16.96 -17.26 -24.00
CA ALA A 478 -15.61 -17.68 -24.41
C ALA A 478 -14.72 -16.50 -24.77
N GLU A 479 -13.41 -16.60 -24.52
CA GLU A 479 -12.43 -15.64 -25.01
C GLU A 479 -11.16 -16.31 -25.58
N LYS A 480 -10.55 -15.66 -26.56
CA LYS A 480 -9.42 -16.13 -27.36
C LYS A 480 -8.10 -15.94 -26.64
N THR A 481 -7.34 -17.03 -26.51
CA THR A 481 -5.94 -16.98 -26.05
C THR A 481 -4.98 -17.20 -27.22
N ALA A 482 -3.69 -16.95 -26.99
CA ALA A 482 -2.64 -17.17 -27.98
C ALA A 482 -2.52 -18.65 -28.44
N THR A 483 -2.96 -19.60 -27.61
CA THR A 483 -2.86 -21.06 -27.84
C THR A 483 -4.20 -21.74 -28.10
N GLY A 484 -5.32 -21.09 -27.79
CA GLY A 484 -6.65 -21.69 -27.85
C GLY A 484 -7.75 -20.74 -27.39
N TYR A 485 -8.64 -21.20 -26.52
CA TYR A 485 -9.70 -20.39 -25.91
C TYR A 485 -9.83 -20.74 -24.44
N VAL A 486 -10.32 -19.80 -23.63
CA VAL A 486 -10.95 -20.12 -22.35
C VAL A 486 -12.46 -20.09 -22.55
N VAL A 487 -13.19 -21.06 -22.00
CA VAL A 487 -14.65 -21.14 -22.04
C VAL A 487 -15.17 -21.22 -20.61
N ALA A 488 -16.04 -20.29 -20.22
CA ALA A 488 -16.68 -20.25 -18.91
C ALA A 488 -17.98 -21.07 -18.92
N TRP A 489 -18.30 -21.72 -17.80
CA TRP A 489 -19.41 -22.66 -17.65
C TRP A 489 -20.19 -22.41 -16.36
N LYS A 490 -21.51 -22.65 -16.40
CA LYS A 490 -22.43 -22.52 -15.26
C LYS A 490 -23.26 -23.79 -15.10
N GLU A 491 -23.34 -24.28 -13.87
CA GLU A 491 -24.16 -25.43 -13.47
C GLU A 491 -25.59 -24.96 -13.20
N THR A 492 -26.52 -25.37 -14.07
CA THR A 492 -27.89 -24.81 -14.09
C THR A 492 -28.71 -25.15 -12.83
N SER A 493 -28.38 -26.24 -12.14
CA SER A 493 -29.12 -26.73 -10.95
C SER A 493 -28.54 -26.28 -9.60
N THR A 494 -27.27 -25.87 -9.53
CA THR A 494 -26.61 -25.45 -8.28
C THR A 494 -26.05 -24.03 -8.30
N GLY A 495 -25.92 -23.40 -9.48
CA GLY A 495 -25.33 -22.06 -9.60
C GLY A 495 -23.82 -22.02 -9.36
N GLN A 496 -23.13 -23.16 -9.46
CA GLN A 496 -21.67 -23.25 -9.44
C GLN A 496 -21.07 -22.95 -10.83
N TYR A 497 -19.78 -22.60 -10.86
CA TYR A 497 -19.05 -22.20 -12.06
C TYR A 497 -17.79 -23.04 -12.25
N THR A 498 -17.39 -23.23 -13.50
CA THR A 498 -16.07 -23.77 -13.86
C THR A 498 -15.64 -23.16 -15.20
N ALA A 499 -14.39 -23.38 -15.60
CA ALA A 499 -13.88 -22.91 -16.88
C ALA A 499 -12.92 -23.93 -17.48
N TRP A 500 -12.91 -24.01 -18.81
CA TRP A 500 -12.10 -24.92 -19.59
C TRP A 500 -11.08 -24.14 -20.42
N ASN A 501 -9.83 -24.62 -20.44
CA ASN A 501 -8.89 -24.32 -21.49
C ASN A 501 -9.17 -25.26 -22.68
N THR A 502 -9.24 -24.70 -23.89
CA THR A 502 -9.32 -25.48 -25.15
C THR A 502 -8.09 -25.24 -26.02
N ASP A 503 -7.87 -26.10 -27.01
CA ASP A 503 -6.93 -25.84 -28.10
C ASP A 503 -7.50 -24.82 -29.13
N ASN A 504 -6.68 -24.45 -30.11
CA ASN A 504 -7.08 -23.61 -31.25
C ASN A 504 -8.21 -24.20 -32.12
N ASN A 505 -8.56 -25.47 -31.95
CA ASN A 505 -9.63 -26.16 -32.67
C ASN A 505 -10.91 -26.35 -31.81
N GLY A 506 -10.96 -25.77 -30.60
CA GLY A 506 -12.09 -25.87 -29.68
C GLY A 506 -12.19 -27.19 -28.91
N ASN A 507 -11.16 -28.04 -28.93
CA ASN A 507 -11.10 -29.25 -28.10
C ASN A 507 -10.71 -28.90 -26.65
N TYR A 508 -11.44 -29.42 -25.67
CA TYR A 508 -11.04 -29.41 -24.26
C TYR A 508 -9.59 -29.91 -24.06
N VAL A 509 -8.85 -29.23 -23.18
CA VAL A 509 -7.46 -29.56 -22.80
C VAL A 509 -7.33 -29.72 -21.27
N SER A 510 -7.88 -28.79 -20.49
CA SER A 510 -7.88 -28.85 -19.02
C SER A 510 -8.97 -27.96 -18.43
N HIS A 511 -9.27 -28.11 -17.14
CA HIS A 511 -9.89 -27.03 -16.38
C HIS A 511 -8.91 -25.85 -16.17
N VAL A 512 -9.46 -24.67 -15.92
CA VAL A 512 -8.71 -23.49 -15.50
C VAL A 512 -8.33 -23.66 -14.02
N SER A 513 -7.05 -23.92 -13.77
CA SER A 513 -6.52 -24.18 -12.43
C SER A 513 -6.54 -22.95 -11.52
N SER A 514 -6.41 -21.73 -12.07
CA SER A 514 -6.57 -20.48 -11.31
C SER A 514 -8.01 -20.20 -10.85
N LEU A 515 -9.01 -20.91 -11.41
CA LEU A 515 -10.41 -20.83 -10.99
C LEU A 515 -10.77 -21.94 -9.99
N THR A 516 -10.20 -23.13 -10.13
CA THR A 516 -10.69 -24.34 -9.44
C THR A 516 -9.65 -25.03 -8.55
N GLY A 517 -8.41 -24.53 -8.53
CA GLY A 517 -7.28 -25.17 -7.86
C GLY A 517 -6.75 -26.43 -8.54
N SER A 518 -7.29 -26.81 -9.71
CA SER A 518 -7.02 -28.10 -10.37
C SER A 518 -7.11 -28.00 -11.90
N THR A 519 -6.31 -28.82 -12.60
CA THR A 519 -6.46 -29.05 -14.06
C THR A 519 -7.49 -30.12 -14.39
N ASP A 520 -7.80 -30.99 -13.42
CA ASP A 520 -8.45 -32.29 -13.66
C ASP A 520 -9.98 -32.23 -13.46
N GLY A 521 -10.47 -31.17 -12.82
CA GLY A 521 -11.87 -31.01 -12.45
C GLY A 521 -12.06 -30.13 -11.22
N GLY A 522 -13.17 -29.40 -11.18
CA GLY A 522 -13.57 -28.58 -10.03
C GLY A 522 -14.66 -27.58 -10.39
N SER A 523 -15.27 -27.00 -9.35
CA SER A 523 -16.33 -26.00 -9.49
C SER A 523 -16.41 -25.09 -8.27
N VAL A 524 -16.59 -23.78 -8.47
CA VAL A 524 -16.63 -22.75 -7.41
C VAL A 524 -17.97 -22.01 -7.37
N SER A 525 -18.20 -21.26 -6.28
CA SER A 525 -19.39 -20.41 -6.12
C SER A 525 -19.28 -19.11 -6.95
N GLY A 526 -20.41 -18.46 -7.23
CA GLY A 526 -20.43 -17.18 -7.97
C GLY A 526 -19.67 -16.02 -7.30
N THR A 527 -19.41 -16.11 -6.00
CA THR A 527 -18.66 -15.11 -5.23
C THR A 527 -17.14 -15.36 -5.21
N ASP A 528 -16.64 -16.37 -5.92
CA ASP A 528 -15.23 -16.76 -5.89
C ASP A 528 -14.30 -15.72 -6.56
N SER A 529 -13.14 -15.47 -5.95
CA SER A 529 -12.18 -14.47 -6.45
C SER A 529 -11.45 -14.90 -7.73
N GLY A 530 -11.30 -16.21 -7.97
CA GLY A 530 -10.83 -16.76 -9.24
C GLY A 530 -11.86 -16.56 -10.36
N LEU A 531 -13.16 -16.66 -10.05
CA LEU A 531 -14.23 -16.35 -11.01
C LEU A 531 -14.22 -14.86 -11.35
N LYS A 532 -14.14 -13.99 -10.35
CA LYS A 532 -14.04 -12.54 -10.53
C LYS A 532 -12.77 -12.13 -11.29
N SER A 533 -11.64 -12.83 -11.10
CA SER A 533 -10.44 -12.63 -11.93
C SER A 533 -10.66 -13.02 -13.40
N LEU A 534 -11.50 -14.03 -13.65
CA LEU A 534 -11.88 -14.45 -15.00
C LEU A 534 -12.83 -13.45 -15.67
N GLU A 535 -13.77 -12.86 -14.91
CA GLU A 535 -14.68 -11.80 -15.37
C GLU A 535 -13.93 -10.60 -15.92
N THR A 536 -12.90 -10.11 -15.21
CA THR A 536 -12.01 -9.04 -15.70
C THR A 536 -11.27 -9.44 -17.00
N SER A 537 -10.98 -10.72 -17.19
CA SER A 537 -10.31 -11.26 -18.38
C SER A 537 -11.25 -11.47 -19.58
N PHE A 538 -12.55 -11.64 -19.33
CA PHE A 538 -13.61 -11.76 -20.34
C PHE A 538 -14.31 -10.42 -20.60
N HIS A 539 -14.00 -9.39 -19.80
CA HIS A 539 -14.69 -8.10 -19.74
C HIS A 539 -16.21 -8.21 -19.49
N GLN A 540 -16.63 -9.23 -18.75
CA GLN A 540 -18.04 -9.63 -18.57
C GLN A 540 -18.37 -10.06 -17.14
N ASP A 541 -19.61 -9.76 -16.71
CA ASP A 541 -20.24 -10.30 -15.51
C ASP A 541 -20.69 -11.75 -15.77
N LEU A 542 -19.81 -12.71 -15.51
CA LEU A 542 -20.07 -14.14 -15.73
C LEU A 542 -21.00 -14.72 -14.65
N ASN A 543 -20.94 -14.18 -13.41
CA ASN A 543 -21.71 -14.69 -12.30
C ASN A 543 -23.16 -14.14 -12.26
N GLY A 544 -23.35 -12.87 -12.62
CA GLY A 544 -24.64 -12.16 -12.60
C GLY A 544 -24.85 -11.23 -11.39
N ASP A 545 -23.79 -10.79 -10.71
CA ASP A 545 -23.87 -9.81 -9.60
C ASP A 545 -23.62 -8.36 -10.05
N GLY A 546 -23.62 -8.14 -11.36
CA GLY A 546 -23.49 -6.86 -12.03
C GLY A 546 -22.16 -6.16 -11.74
N GLN A 547 -21.08 -6.93 -11.63
CA GLN A 547 -19.70 -6.47 -11.51
C GLN A 547 -18.86 -7.18 -12.59
N VAL A 548 -17.73 -6.59 -12.97
CA VAL A 548 -16.72 -7.25 -13.79
C VAL A 548 -15.44 -7.37 -12.96
N GLY A 549 -15.39 -8.38 -12.09
CA GLY A 549 -14.32 -8.55 -11.11
C GLY A 549 -14.69 -8.11 -9.69
N THR A 550 -13.67 -7.79 -8.89
CA THR A 550 -13.80 -7.67 -7.43
C THR A 550 -14.07 -6.25 -6.93
N SER A 551 -15.31 -5.74 -7.07
CA SER A 551 -15.92 -4.83 -6.08
C SER A 551 -17.40 -4.56 -6.34
N THR A 552 -18.21 -4.63 -5.28
CA THR A 552 -19.60 -4.14 -5.11
C THR A 552 -19.98 -2.90 -5.94
N ALA A 553 -21.13 -2.81 -6.66
CA ALA A 553 -22.16 -3.80 -7.01
C ALA A 553 -23.14 -3.29 -8.12
N THR A 554 -23.66 -4.22 -8.95
CA THR A 554 -24.94 -4.14 -9.73
C THR A 554 -25.21 -3.03 -10.79
N ILE A 555 -25.04 -3.36 -12.08
CA ILE A 555 -25.80 -2.86 -13.29
C ILE A 555 -27.09 -3.73 -13.52
N PRO A 556 -27.97 -3.61 -14.57
CA PRO A 556 -28.03 -2.85 -15.87
C PRO A 556 -29.37 -2.05 -16.09
N THR A 557 -30.03 -1.72 -17.24
CA THR A 557 -30.09 -2.07 -18.71
C THR A 557 -30.91 -0.98 -19.52
N SER A 558 -31.09 -0.86 -20.86
CA SER A 558 -30.31 -1.20 -22.10
C SER A 558 -31.14 -1.30 -23.45
N PRO A 559 -31.11 -0.38 -24.47
CA PRO A 559 -31.35 -0.70 -25.94
C PRO A 559 -30.50 -0.03 -27.13
N THR A 560 -29.71 -0.75 -28.00
CA THR A 560 -28.96 -0.25 -29.24
C THR A 560 -29.43 -0.56 -30.72
N PRO A 561 -29.24 0.33 -31.74
CA PRO A 561 -29.45 0.11 -33.21
C PRO A 561 -28.22 0.17 -34.17
N THR A 562 -28.43 -0.12 -35.46
CA THR A 562 -27.41 -0.16 -36.54
C THR A 562 -27.20 1.13 -37.37
N THR A 563 -25.93 1.42 -37.68
CA THR A 563 -25.45 2.39 -38.72
C THR A 563 -25.95 3.84 -38.61
N GLY A 564 -25.23 4.60 -37.79
CA GLY A 564 -25.09 6.06 -37.90
C GLY A 564 -23.65 6.46 -37.57
N LYS A 565 -23.35 7.76 -37.65
CA LYS A 565 -22.16 8.31 -36.98
C LYS A 565 -22.43 8.24 -35.49
N VAL A 566 -21.73 7.35 -34.79
CA VAL A 566 -21.71 7.34 -33.33
C VAL A 566 -21.14 8.69 -32.88
N VAL A 567 -21.94 9.44 -32.11
CA VAL A 567 -21.53 10.73 -31.54
C VAL A 567 -20.79 10.48 -30.23
N GLU A 568 -21.28 9.49 -29.48
CA GLU A 568 -20.84 9.10 -28.16
C GLU A 568 -21.16 7.60 -27.95
N SER A 569 -20.31 6.88 -27.20
CA SER A 569 -20.35 5.41 -27.09
C SER A 569 -19.88 4.87 -25.74
N ALA A 570 -19.97 5.65 -24.67
CA ALA A 570 -19.23 5.42 -23.42
C ALA A 570 -20.15 5.49 -22.20
N GLY A 571 -21.13 4.59 -22.14
CA GLY A 571 -22.11 4.49 -21.06
C GLY A 571 -22.97 3.25 -21.25
N VAL A 572 -24.05 3.10 -20.47
CA VAL A 572 -25.04 2.05 -20.81
C VAL A 572 -25.98 2.49 -21.93
N THR A 573 -25.90 3.78 -22.31
CA THR A 573 -26.51 4.46 -23.46
C THR A 573 -25.46 5.16 -24.33
N SER A 574 -25.78 5.29 -25.61
CA SER A 574 -24.96 5.76 -26.72
C SER A 574 -25.78 6.65 -27.66
N LEU A 575 -25.28 7.84 -27.94
CA LEU A 575 -25.90 8.80 -28.86
C LEU A 575 -25.42 8.54 -30.29
N VAL A 576 -26.35 8.19 -31.20
CA VAL A 576 -26.03 7.89 -32.60
C VAL A 576 -26.76 8.84 -33.55
N GLU A 577 -26.02 9.49 -34.44
CA GLU A 577 -26.54 10.38 -35.49
C GLU A 577 -26.73 9.60 -36.79
N SER A 578 -27.96 9.48 -37.30
CA SER A 578 -28.24 8.82 -38.58
C SER A 578 -29.34 9.54 -39.36
N GLY A 579 -29.16 9.72 -40.67
CA GLY A 579 -30.10 10.46 -41.52
C GLY A 579 -30.36 11.91 -41.09
N GLY A 580 -29.42 12.52 -40.35
CA GLY A 580 -29.56 13.86 -39.76
C GLY A 580 -30.31 13.92 -38.42
N LYS A 581 -30.79 12.78 -37.90
CA LYS A 581 -31.49 12.66 -36.61
C LYS A 581 -30.61 12.00 -35.56
N TYR A 582 -30.85 12.30 -34.28
CA TYR A 582 -30.17 11.66 -33.16
C TYR A 582 -31.05 10.58 -32.52
N TYR A 583 -30.45 9.44 -32.19
CA TYR A 583 -31.10 8.28 -31.58
C TYR A 583 -30.51 8.00 -30.19
N LEU A 584 -31.37 7.75 -29.21
CA LEU A 584 -31.06 7.65 -27.78
C LEU A 584 -31.00 6.17 -27.36
N ASN A 585 -29.82 5.58 -27.45
CA ASN A 585 -29.70 4.13 -27.56
C ASN A 585 -28.91 3.49 -26.41
N GLY A 586 -29.58 2.77 -25.50
CA GLY A 586 -28.92 1.85 -24.57
C GLY A 586 -28.15 0.69 -25.24
N SER A 587 -28.14 -0.49 -24.62
CA SER A 587 -27.25 -1.64 -24.95
C SER A 587 -27.88 -2.95 -25.55
N THR A 588 -29.20 -3.03 -25.91
CA THR A 588 -29.85 -4.28 -26.48
C THR A 588 -30.55 -4.25 -27.87
N GLY A 589 -31.23 -3.17 -28.30
CA GLY A 589 -32.06 -3.08 -29.51
C GLY A 589 -32.53 -1.63 -29.81
N THR A 590 -33.18 -1.28 -30.91
CA THR A 590 -33.29 0.17 -31.31
C THR A 590 -33.90 1.12 -30.26
N GLY A 591 -33.19 2.21 -29.93
CA GLY A 591 -33.69 3.34 -29.13
C GLY A 591 -34.54 4.34 -29.94
N PRO A 592 -35.26 5.27 -29.27
CA PRO A 592 -36.06 6.30 -29.92
C PRO A 592 -35.21 7.45 -30.47
N THR A 593 -35.74 8.17 -31.46
CA THR A 593 -35.19 9.47 -31.88
C THR A 593 -35.43 10.55 -30.83
N LEU A 594 -34.45 11.44 -30.64
CA LEU A 594 -34.59 12.68 -29.88
C LEU A 594 -35.55 13.64 -30.61
N LYS A 595 -36.49 14.25 -29.87
CA LYS A 595 -37.55 15.12 -30.40
C LYS A 595 -37.77 16.36 -29.54
N ASP A 596 -38.18 17.44 -30.17
CA ASP A 596 -38.72 18.64 -29.52
C ASP A 596 -40.14 18.90 -30.06
N ASP A 597 -41.09 19.24 -29.16
CA ASP A 597 -42.55 19.31 -29.43
C ASP A 597 -43.13 18.12 -30.26
N GLY A 598 -42.51 16.94 -30.15
CA GLY A 598 -42.89 15.73 -30.89
C GLY A 598 -42.31 15.60 -32.31
N VAL A 599 -41.49 16.55 -32.75
CA VAL A 599 -40.78 16.55 -34.04
C VAL A 599 -39.34 16.09 -33.84
N ASP A 600 -38.83 15.19 -34.69
CA ASP A 600 -37.44 14.71 -34.60
C ASP A 600 -36.44 15.87 -34.69
N PHE A 601 -35.55 15.97 -33.70
CA PHE A 601 -34.49 16.98 -33.67
C PHE A 601 -33.44 16.67 -34.75
N VAL A 602 -33.03 17.69 -35.50
CA VAL A 602 -32.10 17.59 -36.63
C VAL A 602 -30.94 18.56 -36.44
N GLY A 603 -29.70 18.08 -36.63
CA GLY A 603 -28.50 18.86 -36.38
C GLY A 603 -28.52 20.23 -37.08
N GLY A 604 -28.49 21.31 -36.29
CA GLY A 604 -28.52 22.69 -36.79
C GLY A 604 -29.91 23.32 -36.96
N SER A 605 -30.98 22.74 -36.40
CA SER A 605 -32.32 23.37 -36.40
C SER A 605 -32.45 24.59 -35.48
N ASP A 606 -31.62 24.70 -34.45
CA ASP A 606 -31.53 25.84 -33.51
C ASP A 606 -30.35 26.78 -33.82
N GLY A 607 -29.24 26.24 -34.33
CA GLY A 607 -28.14 26.95 -34.97
C GLY A 607 -26.81 27.01 -34.20
N THR A 608 -26.76 26.60 -32.93
CA THR A 608 -25.52 26.67 -32.10
C THR A 608 -25.27 25.49 -31.15
N TRP A 609 -26.30 24.72 -30.80
CA TRP A 609 -26.21 23.63 -29.84
C TRP A 609 -26.06 22.27 -30.55
N THR A 610 -25.33 21.36 -29.90
CA THR A 610 -25.12 19.99 -30.38
C THR A 610 -25.25 19.02 -29.20
N PRO A 611 -26.00 17.92 -29.32
CA PRO A 611 -26.05 16.90 -28.28
C PRO A 611 -24.75 16.10 -28.28
N ILE A 612 -24.15 15.93 -27.10
CA ILE A 612 -22.81 15.33 -26.92
C ILE A 612 -22.80 14.00 -26.18
N GLY A 613 -23.93 13.59 -25.58
CA GLY A 613 -24.11 12.28 -24.96
C GLY A 613 -25.54 12.11 -24.45
N ALA A 614 -25.94 10.89 -24.13
CA ALA A 614 -27.25 10.59 -23.56
C ALA A 614 -27.20 9.44 -22.56
N GLU A 615 -28.02 9.48 -21.51
CA GLU A 615 -28.17 8.37 -20.56
C GLU A 615 -29.63 8.07 -20.21
N LYS A 616 -29.94 6.78 -20.04
CA LYS A 616 -31.28 6.25 -19.77
C LYS A 616 -31.69 6.51 -18.33
N THR A 617 -32.89 7.05 -18.13
CA THR A 617 -33.50 7.19 -16.79
C THR A 617 -34.75 6.32 -16.66
N ALA A 618 -35.22 6.12 -15.43
CA ALA A 618 -36.41 5.32 -15.13
C ALA A 618 -37.70 5.82 -15.82
N THR A 619 -37.75 7.09 -16.23
CA THR A 619 -38.91 7.74 -16.86
C THR A 619 -38.68 8.18 -18.30
N GLY A 620 -37.44 8.16 -18.79
CA GLY A 620 -37.08 8.68 -20.12
C GLY A 620 -35.58 8.64 -20.37
N TYR A 621 -35.00 9.75 -20.84
CA TYR A 621 -33.54 9.89 -21.00
C TYR A 621 -33.12 11.30 -20.57
N GLN A 622 -31.89 11.43 -20.06
CA GLN A 622 -31.18 12.70 -20.03
C GLN A 622 -30.30 12.82 -21.27
N VAL A 623 -30.24 14.01 -21.87
CA VAL A 623 -29.37 14.32 -23.02
C VAL A 623 -28.53 15.54 -22.67
N ALA A 624 -27.21 15.41 -22.79
CA ALA A 624 -26.25 16.49 -22.55
C ALA A 624 -25.95 17.24 -23.86
N TRP A 625 -25.84 18.56 -23.78
CA TRP A 625 -25.67 19.46 -24.92
C TRP A 625 -24.51 20.44 -24.69
N LYS A 626 -23.82 20.80 -25.78
CA LYS A 626 -22.72 21.77 -25.79
C LYS A 626 -22.96 22.83 -26.85
N GLU A 627 -22.83 24.10 -26.49
CA GLU A 627 -22.87 25.21 -27.44
C GLU A 627 -21.48 25.45 -28.03
N THR A 628 -21.35 25.25 -29.34
CA THR A 628 -20.03 25.23 -29.99
C THR A 628 -19.40 26.64 -30.08
N SER A 629 -20.21 27.70 -29.97
CA SER A 629 -19.77 29.10 -30.03
C SER A 629 -19.38 29.70 -28.69
N THR A 630 -19.91 29.20 -27.57
CA THR A 630 -19.69 29.77 -26.22
C THR A 630 -18.97 28.81 -25.26
N GLY A 631 -18.95 27.51 -25.55
CA GLY A 631 -18.43 26.49 -24.63
C GLY A 631 -19.31 26.24 -23.41
N GLN A 632 -20.57 26.71 -23.43
CA GLN A 632 -21.57 26.45 -22.40
C GLN A 632 -22.24 25.08 -22.59
N TYR A 633 -22.79 24.53 -21.51
CA TYR A 633 -23.44 23.24 -21.45
C TYR A 633 -24.87 23.37 -20.93
N THR A 634 -25.76 22.50 -21.41
CA THR A 634 -27.09 22.31 -20.83
C THR A 634 -27.52 20.85 -20.96
N ALA A 635 -28.60 20.45 -20.30
CA ALA A 635 -29.11 19.10 -20.38
C ALA A 635 -30.63 19.08 -20.35
N TRP A 636 -31.21 18.13 -21.09
CA TRP A 636 -32.65 17.95 -21.25
C TRP A 636 -33.10 16.63 -20.62
N ASN A 637 -34.19 16.69 -19.86
CA ASN A 637 -35.03 15.53 -19.58
C ASN A 637 -35.97 15.29 -20.77
N THR A 638 -36.07 14.03 -21.18
CA THR A 638 -37.02 13.55 -22.20
C THR A 638 -37.97 12.50 -21.63
N ASP A 639 -39.06 12.20 -22.33
CA ASP A 639 -39.91 11.03 -22.05
C ASP A 639 -39.31 9.72 -22.59
N ASN A 640 -39.99 8.59 -22.33
CA ASN A 640 -39.58 7.28 -22.85
C ASN A 640 -39.61 7.16 -24.40
N ASN A 641 -40.17 8.13 -25.12
CA ASN A 641 -40.23 8.19 -26.59
C ASN A 641 -39.23 9.20 -27.19
N GLY A 642 -38.39 9.83 -26.36
CA GLY A 642 -37.37 10.81 -26.74
C GLY A 642 -37.88 12.25 -26.91
N ASN A 643 -39.12 12.56 -26.52
CA ASN A 643 -39.66 13.94 -26.55
C ASN A 643 -39.08 14.76 -25.39
N TYR A 644 -38.64 15.99 -25.65
CA TYR A 644 -38.31 16.97 -24.62
C TYR A 644 -39.45 17.16 -23.59
N VAL A 645 -39.10 17.31 -22.32
CA VAL A 645 -40.04 17.52 -21.20
C VAL A 645 -39.63 18.72 -20.32
N SER A 646 -38.34 18.84 -19.98
CA SER A 646 -37.80 19.98 -19.22
C SER A 646 -36.28 20.06 -19.36
N HIS A 647 -35.67 21.17 -18.97
CA HIS A 647 -34.24 21.17 -18.62
C HIS A 647 -33.99 20.33 -17.35
N VAL A 648 -32.77 19.81 -17.23
CA VAL A 648 -32.26 19.14 -16.03
C VAL A 648 -31.99 20.20 -14.97
N SER A 649 -32.94 20.38 -14.05
CA SER A 649 -32.90 21.44 -13.04
C SER A 649 -31.77 21.32 -12.02
N SER A 650 -31.17 20.15 -11.86
CA SER A 650 -29.93 19.94 -11.08
C SER A 650 -28.67 20.44 -11.79
N LEU A 651 -28.74 20.75 -13.09
CA LEU A 651 -27.67 21.39 -13.85
C LEU A 651 -27.87 22.90 -13.92
N THR A 652 -29.05 23.37 -14.34
CA THR A 652 -29.29 24.80 -14.64
C THR A 652 -29.99 25.58 -13.52
N GLY A 653 -30.39 24.91 -12.44
CA GLY A 653 -31.24 25.47 -11.38
C GLY A 653 -32.71 25.67 -11.79
N SER A 654 -33.12 25.28 -13.01
CA SER A 654 -34.46 25.54 -13.54
C SER A 654 -34.94 24.42 -14.47
N THR A 655 -36.25 24.17 -14.51
CA THR A 655 -36.90 23.31 -15.51
C THR A 655 -37.10 24.01 -16.85
N ASP A 656 -37.08 25.35 -16.86
CA ASP A 656 -37.65 26.17 -17.93
C ASP A 656 -36.59 26.71 -18.90
N GLY A 657 -35.30 26.46 -18.63
CA GLY A 657 -34.19 26.97 -19.43
C GLY A 657 -32.84 26.96 -18.70
N GLY A 658 -31.80 27.44 -19.40
CA GLY A 658 -30.50 27.80 -18.82
C GLY A 658 -29.31 27.03 -19.41
N SER A 659 -28.10 27.51 -19.11
CA SER A 659 -26.84 26.84 -19.41
C SER A 659 -25.77 27.20 -18.38
N VAL A 660 -24.76 26.34 -18.24
CA VAL A 660 -23.65 26.47 -17.29
C VAL A 660 -22.29 26.34 -17.98
N SER A 661 -21.21 26.74 -17.28
CA SER A 661 -19.84 26.59 -17.77
C SER A 661 -19.34 25.14 -17.64
N GLY A 662 -18.25 24.82 -18.34
CA GLY A 662 -17.61 23.49 -18.24
C GLY A 662 -17.13 23.11 -16.85
N THR A 663 -16.88 24.07 -15.95
CA THR A 663 -16.41 23.83 -14.57
C THR A 663 -17.53 23.76 -13.54
N ASP A 664 -18.79 23.65 -13.97
CA ASP A 664 -19.94 23.67 -13.07
C ASP A 664 -20.11 22.33 -12.32
N SER A 665 -20.43 22.39 -11.02
CA SER A 665 -20.58 21.18 -10.20
C SER A 665 -21.83 20.36 -10.54
N GLY A 666 -22.87 20.97 -11.11
CA GLY A 666 -24.00 20.27 -11.71
C GLY A 666 -23.58 19.51 -12.96
N LEU A 667 -22.67 20.06 -13.78
CA LEU A 667 -22.12 19.38 -14.95
C LEU A 667 -21.22 18.21 -14.51
N LYS A 668 -20.33 18.43 -13.54
CA LYS A 668 -19.52 17.34 -12.96
C LYS A 668 -20.38 16.28 -12.24
N THR A 669 -21.55 16.61 -11.69
CA THR A 669 -22.50 15.58 -11.20
C THR A 669 -23.15 14.79 -12.34
N LEU A 670 -23.41 15.45 -13.48
CA LEU A 670 -23.98 14.83 -14.67
C LEU A 670 -22.96 13.91 -15.37
N GLU A 671 -21.68 14.29 -15.42
CA GLU A 671 -20.58 13.45 -15.91
C GLU A 671 -20.48 12.12 -15.18
N THR A 672 -20.55 12.12 -13.83
CA THR A 672 -20.62 10.88 -13.03
C THR A 672 -21.84 10.04 -13.41
N SER A 673 -22.97 10.69 -13.69
CA SER A 673 -24.22 10.00 -14.05
C SER A 673 -24.20 9.41 -15.46
N PHE A 674 -23.43 10.00 -16.38
CA PHE A 674 -23.26 9.57 -17.77
C PHE A 674 -22.02 8.67 -17.94
N HIS A 675 -21.19 8.54 -16.90
CA HIS A 675 -19.90 7.85 -16.89
C HIS A 675 -18.88 8.42 -17.90
N GLN A 676 -18.91 9.74 -18.15
CA GLN A 676 -18.16 10.40 -19.21
C GLN A 676 -17.61 11.77 -18.84
N ASP A 677 -16.46 12.11 -19.43
CA ASP A 677 -15.84 13.43 -19.43
C ASP A 677 -16.53 14.32 -20.48
N LEU A 678 -17.69 14.88 -20.12
CA LEU A 678 -18.53 15.69 -21.01
C LEU A 678 -17.89 17.03 -21.37
N ASN A 679 -17.04 17.58 -20.49
CA ASN A 679 -16.38 18.86 -20.73
C ASN A 679 -15.04 18.76 -21.50
N SER A 680 -14.42 17.57 -21.48
CA SER A 680 -13.10 17.22 -22.03
C SER A 680 -11.90 17.77 -21.23
N ASP A 681 -11.97 17.77 -19.89
CA ASP A 681 -10.87 18.16 -18.98
C ASP A 681 -10.02 17.00 -18.45
N GLY A 682 -10.34 15.76 -18.84
CA GLY A 682 -9.61 14.54 -18.48
C GLY A 682 -10.14 13.85 -17.23
N GLN A 683 -11.27 14.28 -16.67
CA GLN A 683 -11.87 13.72 -15.46
C GLN A 683 -13.33 13.36 -15.69
N ILE A 684 -13.73 12.16 -15.22
CA ILE A 684 -15.14 11.75 -15.20
C ILE A 684 -15.71 12.10 -13.84
N GLY A 685 -16.60 13.08 -13.82
CA GLY A 685 -17.28 13.51 -12.61
C GLY A 685 -16.50 14.54 -11.81
N THR A 686 -16.89 14.76 -10.55
CA THR A 686 -15.98 15.37 -9.59
C THR A 686 -14.87 14.37 -9.29
N SER A 687 -13.61 14.75 -9.53
CA SER A 687 -12.44 14.13 -8.88
C SER A 687 -12.68 13.92 -7.38
N SER A 688 -11.93 13.02 -6.75
CA SER A 688 -11.87 12.89 -5.29
C SER A 688 -11.12 14.05 -4.61
N VAL A 689 -11.39 15.29 -5.05
CA VAL A 689 -11.46 16.44 -4.15
C VAL A 689 -12.44 16.04 -3.06
N ALA A 690 -11.94 15.79 -1.84
CA ALA A 690 -12.84 15.51 -0.73
C ALA A 690 -13.81 16.69 -0.56
N THR A 691 -15.05 16.41 -0.14
CA THR A 691 -16.05 17.47 0.08
C THR A 691 -15.45 18.54 0.98
N SER A 692 -15.26 19.75 0.46
CA SER A 692 -14.38 20.76 1.06
C SER A 692 -14.96 21.31 2.37
N SER A 693 -14.75 20.59 3.46
CA SER A 693 -15.03 21.04 4.82
C SER A 693 -13.99 22.08 5.18
N THR A 694 -14.35 23.36 5.03
CA THR A 694 -13.51 24.49 5.42
C THR A 694 -13.29 24.49 6.92
N ALA A 695 -12.19 23.87 7.37
CA ALA A 695 -11.85 23.74 8.78
C ALA A 695 -11.21 25.04 9.29
N THR A 696 -12.03 25.92 9.86
CA THR A 696 -11.56 27.13 10.55
C THR A 696 -11.29 26.84 12.03
N GLY A 697 -10.02 26.84 12.44
CA GLY A 697 -9.63 26.86 13.85
C GLY A 697 -9.40 25.51 14.54
N SER A 698 -8.93 24.48 13.81
CA SER A 698 -8.58 23.17 14.38
C SER A 698 -7.18 22.70 13.95
N ASN A 699 -6.29 22.44 14.92
CA ASN A 699 -4.93 21.93 14.71
C ASN A 699 -4.87 20.44 14.29
N ALA A 700 -5.95 19.87 13.75
CA ALA A 700 -6.04 18.49 13.32
C ALA A 700 -6.83 18.38 12.01
N ALA A 701 -6.30 17.58 11.10
CA ALA A 701 -6.73 17.49 9.70
C ALA A 701 -7.64 16.29 9.42
N ILE A 702 -8.45 16.41 8.37
CA ILE A 702 -9.02 15.28 7.61
C ILE A 702 -8.46 15.42 6.19
N ALA A 703 -7.97 14.32 5.61
CA ALA A 703 -7.21 14.35 4.36
C ALA A 703 -8.02 14.86 3.15
N GLY A 704 -7.37 15.66 2.30
CA GLY A 704 -7.93 16.23 1.07
C GLY A 704 -8.77 17.50 1.29
N SER A 705 -8.51 18.26 2.35
CA SER A 705 -9.37 19.38 2.77
C SER A 705 -8.74 20.77 2.63
N THR A 706 -9.55 21.82 2.77
CA THR A 706 -9.07 23.20 2.68
C THR A 706 -8.96 23.82 4.08
N PHE A 707 -7.73 24.02 4.53
CA PHE A 707 -7.39 24.71 5.76
C PHE A 707 -7.34 26.21 5.54
N ILE A 708 -8.01 26.96 6.40
CA ILE A 708 -7.85 28.41 6.47
C ILE A 708 -7.25 28.73 7.83
N ALA A 709 -6.04 29.30 7.82
CA ALA A 709 -5.35 29.75 9.03
C ALA A 709 -6.24 30.75 9.80
N SER A 710 -6.18 30.67 11.13
CA SER A 710 -7.00 31.54 11.97
C SER A 710 -6.43 32.96 12.01
N PRO A 711 -7.16 33.96 12.54
CA PRO A 711 -6.62 35.31 12.79
C PRO A 711 -5.56 35.33 13.92
N GLY A 712 -4.41 34.70 13.69
CA GLY A 712 -3.32 34.44 14.63
C GLY A 712 -2.26 33.55 13.98
N ASN A 713 -1.06 33.48 14.54
CA ASN A 713 -0.05 32.53 14.05
C ASN A 713 -0.59 31.09 14.20
N THR A 714 -0.74 30.38 13.08
CA THR A 714 -1.37 29.06 13.01
C THR A 714 -0.37 28.01 12.51
N THR A 715 -0.25 26.89 13.21
CA THR A 715 0.44 25.70 12.71
C THR A 715 -0.57 24.77 12.02
N LEU A 716 -0.28 24.37 10.78
CA LEU A 716 -1.14 23.55 9.93
C LEU A 716 -0.32 22.37 9.40
N THR A 717 -0.79 21.14 9.63
CA THR A 717 -0.07 19.91 9.28
C THR A 717 -0.76 19.20 8.13
N SER A 718 -0.01 18.85 7.09
CA SER A 718 -0.45 18.06 5.94
C SER A 718 -0.68 16.59 6.29
N THR A 719 -1.55 15.95 5.52
CA THR A 719 -1.89 14.53 5.63
C THR A 719 -1.10 13.69 4.60
N SER A 720 -1.75 12.72 3.96
CA SER A 720 -1.20 11.91 2.87
C SER A 720 -2.13 11.95 1.64
N GLY A 721 -2.78 13.10 1.44
CA GLY A 721 -3.74 13.33 0.36
C GLY A 721 -3.92 14.82 0.13
N ASP A 722 -4.05 15.19 -1.14
CA ASP A 722 -3.93 16.55 -1.68
C ASP A 722 -4.70 17.65 -0.90
N ASP A 723 -4.03 18.28 0.07
CA ASP A 723 -4.58 19.31 0.95
C ASP A 723 -4.36 20.73 0.36
N THR A 724 -5.20 21.68 0.77
CA THR A 724 -5.07 23.09 0.37
C THR A 724 -5.01 23.99 1.60
N PHE A 725 -3.87 24.64 1.80
CA PHE A 725 -3.69 25.61 2.88
C PHE A 725 -3.94 27.03 2.39
N VAL A 726 -4.54 27.86 3.23
CA VAL A 726 -4.72 29.30 3.00
C VAL A 726 -4.15 30.03 4.21
N GLY A 727 -3.02 30.71 4.01
CA GLY A 727 -2.37 31.53 5.03
C GLY A 727 -3.21 32.73 5.46
N SER A 728 -2.93 33.23 6.65
CA SER A 728 -3.64 34.33 7.30
C SER A 728 -3.04 35.70 6.91
N SER A 729 -3.18 36.70 7.78
CA SER A 729 -2.44 37.97 7.70
C SER A 729 -1.37 38.09 8.80
N GLN A 730 -0.99 36.97 9.41
CA GLN A 730 0.05 36.82 10.43
C GLN A 730 0.97 35.65 10.04
N ALA A 731 1.96 35.31 10.88
CA ALA A 731 3.00 34.34 10.53
C ALA A 731 2.54 32.91 10.79
N ASP A 732 2.34 32.11 9.73
CA ASP A 732 1.85 30.73 9.82
C ASP A 732 2.98 29.70 9.59
N THR A 733 2.76 28.45 10.03
CA THR A 733 3.69 27.32 9.86
C THR A 733 3.00 26.14 9.21
N PHE A 734 3.51 25.67 8.06
CA PHE A 734 2.95 24.55 7.29
C PHE A 734 3.88 23.33 7.40
N VAL A 735 3.40 22.23 7.98
CA VAL A 735 4.21 21.06 8.38
C VAL A 735 3.92 19.86 7.48
N PHE A 736 4.95 19.22 6.93
CA PHE A 736 4.84 18.13 5.95
C PHE A 736 5.64 16.88 6.37
N GLY A 737 4.92 15.76 6.48
CA GLY A 737 5.51 14.42 6.66
C GLY A 737 6.01 13.81 5.34
N ALA A 738 6.30 12.51 5.36
CA ALA A 738 6.65 11.75 4.15
C ALA A 738 5.42 11.09 3.53
N ASN A 739 5.33 11.03 2.19
CA ASN A 739 4.15 10.61 1.41
C ASN A 739 2.99 11.61 1.59
N PHE A 740 3.29 12.91 1.44
CA PHE A 740 2.34 14.00 1.71
C PHE A 740 1.36 14.31 0.57
N GLY A 741 1.54 13.74 -0.64
CA GLY A 741 0.62 13.98 -1.76
C GLY A 741 0.86 15.33 -2.46
N ASN A 742 -0.18 15.91 -3.08
CA ASN A 742 -0.07 17.06 -3.98
C ASN A 742 -0.69 18.34 -3.40
N ASP A 743 0.00 18.90 -2.42
CA ASP A 743 -0.47 20.03 -1.61
C ASP A 743 -0.34 21.41 -2.27
N VAL A 744 -1.22 22.34 -1.87
CA VAL A 744 -1.24 23.72 -2.37
C VAL A 744 -1.33 24.74 -1.22
N ILE A 745 -0.27 25.54 -1.01
CA ILE A 745 -0.33 26.71 -0.12
C ILE A 745 -0.72 27.95 -0.93
N LYS A 746 -1.79 28.63 -0.49
CA LYS A 746 -2.28 29.91 -0.99
C LYS A 746 -1.96 31.01 0.02
N GLY A 747 -1.34 32.09 -0.45
CA GLY A 747 -1.06 33.26 0.38
C GLY A 747 0.31 33.29 1.07
N PHE A 748 1.19 32.31 0.83
CA PHE A 748 2.50 32.21 1.47
C PHE A 748 3.34 33.51 1.40
N VAL A 749 3.70 34.06 2.56
CA VAL A 749 4.44 35.32 2.71
C VAL A 749 5.88 35.07 3.17
N ALA A 750 6.79 34.89 2.22
CA ALA A 750 8.21 34.59 2.47
C ALA A 750 9.01 35.69 3.24
N ARG A 751 8.45 36.89 3.47
CA ARG A 751 9.13 38.00 4.18
C ARG A 751 8.14 39.00 4.78
N GLY A 752 8.30 39.34 6.05
CA GLY A 752 7.63 40.49 6.68
C GLY A 752 7.27 40.26 8.15
N PRO A 753 6.35 41.08 8.72
CA PRO A 753 5.77 40.83 10.03
C PRO A 753 4.83 39.61 10.07
N ALA A 754 4.26 39.24 8.93
CA ALA A 754 3.65 37.95 8.67
C ALA A 754 4.65 37.17 7.81
N HIS A 755 5.62 36.50 8.44
CA HIS A 755 6.60 35.67 7.75
C HIS A 755 6.22 34.21 7.95
N ASP A 756 5.86 33.54 6.85
CA ASP A 756 5.43 32.15 6.89
C ASP A 756 6.62 31.18 6.83
N THR A 757 6.42 30.00 7.43
CA THR A 757 7.43 28.94 7.53
C THR A 757 6.89 27.62 7.01
N ILE A 758 7.74 26.83 6.37
CA ILE A 758 7.45 25.46 5.94
C ILE A 758 8.36 24.52 6.72
N GLU A 759 7.81 23.49 7.35
CA GLU A 759 8.55 22.52 8.14
C GLU A 759 8.45 21.15 7.45
N PHE A 760 9.58 20.63 6.96
CA PHE A 760 9.66 19.29 6.38
C PHE A 760 10.29 18.32 7.38
N SER A 761 9.84 17.07 7.40
CA SER A 761 10.63 16.02 8.05
C SER A 761 11.96 15.80 7.32
N LYS A 762 13.04 15.57 8.09
CA LYS A 762 14.39 15.28 7.58
C LYS A 762 14.48 14.03 6.67
N SER A 763 13.46 13.17 6.68
CA SER A 763 13.36 12.03 5.74
C SER A 763 12.92 12.44 4.33
N VAL A 764 12.36 13.64 4.15
CA VAL A 764 11.86 14.18 2.88
C VAL A 764 12.89 15.16 2.29
N PHE A 765 13.29 16.15 3.08
CA PHE A 765 14.37 17.08 2.76
C PHE A 765 15.21 17.33 4.00
N ASP A 766 16.54 17.28 3.87
CA ASP A 766 17.50 17.47 4.97
C ASP A 766 17.94 18.94 5.15
N SER A 767 17.68 19.78 4.15
CA SER A 767 18.28 21.10 4.01
C SER A 767 17.57 21.96 2.97
N PHE A 768 17.70 23.28 3.10
CA PHE A 768 17.21 24.25 2.10
C PHE A 768 17.86 24.06 0.71
N ALA A 769 19.08 23.52 0.66
CA ALA A 769 19.74 23.18 -0.59
C ALA A 769 19.04 21.99 -1.29
N SER A 770 18.61 20.98 -0.53
CA SER A 770 17.84 19.84 -1.04
C SER A 770 16.43 20.26 -1.49
N VAL A 771 15.75 21.13 -0.75
CA VAL A 771 14.49 21.76 -1.21
C VAL A 771 14.71 22.48 -2.55
N LEU A 772 15.76 23.31 -2.66
CA LEU A 772 16.04 24.09 -3.86
C LEU A 772 16.39 23.24 -5.09
N SER A 773 17.03 22.07 -4.93
CA SER A 773 17.26 21.15 -6.07
C SER A 773 15.98 20.47 -6.59
N HIS A 774 14.92 20.48 -5.80
CA HIS A 774 13.59 19.92 -6.13
C HIS A 774 12.55 21.00 -6.47
N ALA A 775 12.93 22.29 -6.40
CA ALA A 775 12.03 23.43 -6.58
C ALA A 775 12.14 24.05 -7.99
N THR A 776 11.00 24.18 -8.67
CA THR A 776 10.88 24.79 -10.00
C THR A 776 9.86 25.93 -9.99
N GLN A 777 10.16 27.04 -10.67
CA GLN A 777 9.19 28.13 -10.90
C GLN A 777 8.26 27.73 -12.06
N SER A 778 6.98 27.57 -11.80
CA SER A 778 5.94 27.28 -12.80
C SER A 778 4.98 28.46 -12.92
N GLY A 779 5.17 29.29 -13.95
CA GLY A 779 4.38 30.52 -14.14
C GLY A 779 4.57 31.52 -12.98
N THR A 780 3.49 31.78 -12.24
CA THR A 780 3.48 32.61 -11.03
C THR A 780 3.85 31.86 -9.75
N ASP A 781 3.93 30.54 -9.80
CA ASP A 781 3.94 29.67 -8.63
C ASP A 781 5.29 28.95 -8.48
N VAL A 782 5.64 28.51 -7.27
CA VAL A 782 6.76 27.58 -7.05
C VAL A 782 6.20 26.19 -6.82
N VAL A 783 6.80 25.18 -7.45
CA VAL A 783 6.45 23.76 -7.28
C VAL A 783 7.70 23.04 -6.77
N ILE A 784 7.58 22.36 -5.63
CA ILE A 784 8.63 21.54 -5.02
C ILE A 784 8.16 20.08 -5.16
N ALA A 785 8.92 19.20 -5.82
CA ALA A 785 8.46 17.85 -6.11
C ALA A 785 9.50 16.77 -5.76
N THR A 786 9.08 15.70 -5.08
CA THR A 786 9.95 14.57 -4.70
C THR A 786 9.19 13.24 -4.81
N GLY A 787 9.66 12.34 -5.66
CA GLY A 787 8.97 11.08 -5.96
C GLY A 787 7.57 11.32 -6.55
N SER A 788 6.53 10.98 -5.77
CA SER A 788 5.12 11.21 -6.06
C SER A 788 4.51 12.44 -5.35
N ASP A 789 5.25 13.06 -4.42
CA ASP A 789 4.76 14.17 -3.60
C ASP A 789 5.10 15.52 -4.26
N THR A 790 4.18 16.49 -4.15
CA THR A 790 4.29 17.81 -4.79
C THR A 790 3.75 18.92 -3.89
N LEU A 791 4.55 19.92 -3.52
CA LEU A 791 4.09 21.13 -2.82
C LEU A 791 4.07 22.34 -3.75
N THR A 792 2.91 22.98 -3.91
CA THR A 792 2.72 24.17 -4.77
C THR A 792 2.48 25.44 -3.95
N LEU A 793 3.40 26.39 -4.01
CA LEU A 793 3.30 27.72 -3.39
C LEU A 793 2.71 28.73 -4.41
N LYS A 794 1.43 29.09 -4.25
CA LYS A 794 0.71 29.97 -5.20
C LYS A 794 1.17 31.42 -5.11
N ASN A 795 1.46 32.03 -6.26
CA ASN A 795 2.00 33.38 -6.43
C ASN A 795 3.40 33.64 -5.80
N ALA A 796 4.10 32.59 -5.35
CA ALA A 796 5.43 32.69 -4.78
C ALA A 796 6.52 32.81 -5.87
N LYS A 797 7.65 33.44 -5.55
CA LYS A 797 8.82 33.49 -6.44
C LYS A 797 9.97 32.69 -5.86
N LEU A 798 10.53 31.76 -6.64
CA LEU A 798 11.60 30.87 -6.20
C LEU A 798 12.81 31.66 -5.68
N GLY A 799 13.21 32.71 -6.41
CA GLY A 799 14.29 33.63 -6.01
C GLY A 799 13.95 34.61 -4.88
N SER A 800 12.79 34.48 -4.21
CA SER A 800 12.46 35.25 -3.00
C SER A 800 12.62 34.44 -1.70
N LEU A 801 12.55 33.10 -1.80
CA LEU A 801 12.72 32.13 -0.73
C LEU A 801 14.17 32.05 -0.21
N THR A 802 14.33 31.60 1.02
CA THR A 802 15.58 31.50 1.78
C THR A 802 15.57 30.33 2.75
N SER A 803 16.72 30.06 3.37
CA SER A 803 16.84 29.10 4.48
C SER A 803 15.99 29.43 5.71
N ASN A 804 15.45 30.64 5.82
CA ASN A 804 14.59 31.03 6.96
C ASN A 804 13.11 30.69 6.70
N ASP A 805 12.75 30.41 5.45
CA ASP A 805 11.40 29.98 5.06
C ASP A 805 11.17 28.48 5.30
N PHE A 806 12.24 27.72 5.60
CA PHE A 806 12.22 26.26 5.70
C PHE A 806 12.92 25.75 6.96
N HIS A 807 12.18 25.00 7.78
CA HIS A 807 12.69 24.21 8.90
C HIS A 807 12.72 22.72 8.56
N PHE A 808 13.59 21.98 9.24
CA PHE A 808 13.81 20.55 8.98
C PHE A 808 13.82 19.78 10.30
N ALA A 809 12.81 18.94 10.54
CA ALA A 809 12.56 18.20 11.78
C ALA A 809 13.00 16.73 11.73
#